data_AF-A0A370TC87-F1
#
_entry.id   AF-A0A370TC87-F1
#
_cell.length_a   1.000
_cell.length_b   1.000
_cell.length_c   1.000
_cell.angle_alpha   90.00
_cell.angle_beta   90.00
_cell.angle_gamma   90.00
#
_symmetry.space_group_name_H-M   'P 1'
#
loop_
_entity.id
_entity.type
_entity.pdbx_description
1 polymer ?
#
loop_
_entity_poly.entity_id
_entity_poly.type
_entity_poly.pdbx_seq_one_letter_code
_entity_poly.pdbx_strand_id
1 'polypeptide(L)'
;MIPKAATTPFLEDSTDIASKALRERGFGEDNVAEWAWILSGKGPDEMLERLISIPSATPTFVVLQILQRDILKVMTLKRIIVYVWEHIITRAQDNVLEASVSDPEMKPGSSRFRQSPELDDATFMTIISHLLYHTRRIWPTAMPCISHMVGPYMYSVLARNDCGSKVLDARLHRRFCRVYNAVMHLLTLPASIDPLKSMAHNWSAQKVVLALGDEFEPSLLPDEDSYRAVIHVMAALGKSEKESKVSTLRSRSWPPWRVAQDGMDAQRSPEEDMSRVAMAIARKRGSGYVGTPSQDEALRIFGGQEFDGTPTIHTRKLVKMRSGRRNGPLDTSKLDSKQWAARIEATRDVREAWSAFSEYHDLGGRPTMAMYSAMFTKLAFEGARIGRTVSYEAAPGDGKEVLPVADDNFSTSYKLHHQPPALDDLYDQMIDSGIRPSGQCLIQLLGHASSVQQGLRYLRDSKLIDGATVASLSGNSSASKSSGALRKVPTPVFSAWISLLCRFAPQLRADRDGSDGEAQSFDRAMAIKEKPRSGSFQALSHAADLLKQRHTTSRPAWYALFHALARRNAIIARDETDDAQNDVLAWQVLAAALRDFHKCGLELDPRGFQIICDGFCKAVLASKSAMEHGEAVLDDVLLLKAEFTKISTSEPGPYQIPRLFHSLGGVHLHAYVRVLGVTEDWYEMIMVLEWMVHHHEELNSSAQLARNGARHIRQVLVAMKVFLGGTGYECDAQRLAETVENWDGWPEDFEAEQYLERWRNAGRSAQ
;
A
#
# COMPACT_ATOMS: atom_id res chain seq x y z
N MET A 1 5.33 0.01 -62.95
CA MET A 1 6.79 0.29 -62.97
C MET A 1 7.01 1.66 -62.36
N ILE A 2 7.42 1.69 -61.10
CA ILE A 2 7.78 2.90 -60.34
C ILE A 2 9.18 2.60 -59.76
N PRO A 3 10.16 3.51 -59.84
CA PRO A 3 11.55 3.16 -59.61
C PRO A 3 11.86 3.00 -58.11
N LYS A 4 12.50 1.88 -57.78
CA LYS A 4 13.37 1.74 -56.61
C LYS A 4 14.65 2.55 -56.85
N ALA A 5 14.87 3.62 -56.10
CA ALA A 5 16.19 4.08 -55.63
C ALA A 5 16.09 5.51 -55.07
N ALA A 6 16.43 5.68 -53.79
CA ALA A 6 17.22 6.79 -53.23
C ALA A 6 17.04 6.90 -51.69
N THR A 7 17.30 5.82 -50.95
CA THR A 7 17.37 5.86 -49.47
C THR A 7 18.56 5.09 -48.90
N THR A 8 19.44 4.55 -49.73
CA THR A 8 20.51 3.64 -49.31
C THR A 8 21.84 4.28 -48.87
N PRO A 9 22.35 5.41 -49.43
CA PRO A 9 23.70 5.86 -49.05
C PRO A 9 23.77 6.49 -47.65
N PHE A 10 22.66 7.03 -47.13
CA PHE A 10 22.64 7.67 -45.81
C PHE A 10 22.55 6.68 -44.63
N LEU A 11 22.05 5.46 -44.89
CA LEU A 11 21.95 4.39 -43.89
C LEU A 11 23.27 3.61 -43.76
N GLU A 12 23.98 3.38 -44.88
CA GLU A 12 25.29 2.70 -44.90
C GLU A 12 26.38 3.49 -44.15
N ASP A 13 26.47 4.81 -44.39
CA ASP A 13 27.39 5.69 -43.65
C ASP A 13 27.08 5.73 -42.14
N SER A 14 25.79 5.68 -41.77
CA SER A 14 25.38 5.68 -40.36
C SER A 14 25.70 4.36 -39.66
N THR A 15 25.62 3.23 -40.36
CA THR A 15 25.97 1.92 -39.79
C THR A 15 27.46 1.74 -39.60
N ASP A 16 28.29 2.30 -40.51
CA ASP A 16 29.76 2.27 -40.39
C ASP A 16 30.27 3.18 -39.26
N ILE A 17 29.64 4.33 -39.05
CA ILE A 17 29.95 5.21 -37.91
C ILE A 17 29.56 4.52 -36.59
N ALA A 18 28.39 3.87 -36.54
CA ALA A 18 27.93 3.16 -35.35
C ALA A 18 28.78 1.92 -35.04
N SER A 19 29.17 1.14 -36.05
CA SER A 19 30.02 -0.05 -35.88
C SER A 19 31.43 0.34 -35.42
N LYS A 20 31.97 1.45 -35.93
CA LYS A 20 33.25 2.01 -35.46
C LYS A 20 33.17 2.46 -34.00
N ALA A 21 32.12 3.18 -33.61
CA ALA A 21 31.92 3.62 -32.23
C ALA A 21 31.69 2.47 -31.24
N LEU A 22 31.08 1.36 -31.68
CA LEU A 22 30.92 0.14 -30.89
C LEU A 22 32.26 -0.57 -30.68
N ARG A 23 33.07 -0.71 -31.75
CA ARG A 23 34.41 -1.31 -31.67
C ARG A 23 35.35 -0.49 -30.80
N GLU A 24 35.27 0.85 -30.84
CA GLU A 24 36.01 1.75 -29.95
C GLU A 24 35.66 1.54 -28.46
N ARG A 25 34.46 1.03 -28.16
CA ARG A 25 34.01 0.69 -26.80
C ARG A 25 34.16 -0.79 -26.46
N GLY A 26 34.82 -1.56 -27.32
CA GLY A 26 35.08 -2.99 -27.11
C GLY A 26 33.90 -3.91 -27.42
N PHE A 27 32.88 -3.44 -28.13
CA PHE A 27 31.70 -4.24 -28.50
C PHE A 27 31.69 -4.63 -29.98
N GLY A 28 31.28 -5.87 -30.25
CA GLY A 28 31.08 -6.41 -31.61
C GLY A 28 29.62 -6.44 -32.04
N GLU A 29 29.39 -6.81 -33.31
CA GLU A 29 28.04 -6.99 -33.88
C GLU A 29 27.26 -8.11 -33.15
N ASP A 30 27.95 -9.16 -32.72
CA ASP A 30 27.37 -10.25 -31.93
C ASP A 30 26.78 -9.75 -30.61
N ASN A 31 27.43 -8.78 -29.95
CA ASN A 31 26.89 -8.19 -28.71
C ASN A 31 25.61 -7.40 -28.97
N VAL A 32 25.52 -6.70 -30.10
CA VAL A 32 24.30 -5.97 -30.48
C VAL A 32 23.17 -6.95 -30.77
N ALA A 33 23.45 -8.05 -31.45
CA ALA A 33 22.49 -9.12 -31.69
C ALA A 33 22.00 -9.76 -30.38
N GLU A 34 22.91 -10.01 -29.42
CA GLU A 34 22.58 -10.47 -28.07
C GLU A 34 21.66 -9.49 -27.34
N TRP A 35 21.99 -8.19 -27.33
CA TRP A 35 21.15 -7.19 -26.66
C TRP A 35 19.77 -7.05 -27.32
N ALA A 36 19.72 -7.09 -28.65
CA ALA A 36 18.45 -7.08 -29.39
C ALA A 36 17.62 -8.34 -29.06
N TRP A 37 18.26 -9.50 -28.96
CA TRP A 37 17.61 -10.74 -28.53
C TRP A 37 17.05 -10.61 -27.11
N ILE A 38 17.81 -10.09 -26.14
CA ILE A 38 17.32 -9.85 -24.78
C ILE A 38 16.09 -8.92 -24.81
N LEU A 39 16.20 -7.77 -25.46
CA LEU A 39 15.18 -6.73 -25.44
C LEU A 39 13.91 -7.06 -26.25
N SER A 40 14.00 -8.03 -27.16
CA SER A 40 12.86 -8.56 -27.94
C SER A 40 11.91 -9.45 -27.12
N GLY A 41 12.20 -9.71 -25.84
CA GLY A 41 11.30 -10.44 -24.94
C GLY A 41 9.93 -9.76 -24.80
N LYS A 42 8.87 -10.58 -24.68
CA LYS A 42 7.47 -10.11 -24.60
C LYS A 42 7.19 -9.28 -23.34
N GLY A 43 7.93 -9.54 -22.26
CA GLY A 43 7.79 -8.86 -20.97
C GLY A 43 9.09 -8.83 -20.17
N PRO A 44 9.13 -8.12 -19.03
CA PRO A 44 10.34 -7.99 -18.23
C PRO A 44 10.87 -9.33 -17.70
N ASP A 45 9.97 -10.29 -17.42
CA ASP A 45 10.33 -11.64 -16.97
C ASP A 45 11.22 -12.36 -18.00
N GLU A 46 10.74 -12.44 -19.25
CA GLU A 46 11.45 -13.11 -20.34
C GLU A 46 12.74 -12.36 -20.71
N MET A 47 12.72 -11.03 -20.71
CA MET A 47 13.95 -10.24 -20.93
C MET A 47 15.00 -10.52 -19.85
N LEU A 48 14.59 -10.65 -18.58
CA LEU A 48 15.50 -10.92 -17.48
C LEU A 48 16.04 -12.36 -17.52
N GLU A 49 15.21 -13.34 -17.90
CA GLU A 49 15.68 -14.71 -18.12
C GLU A 49 16.75 -14.78 -19.19
N ARG A 50 16.53 -14.11 -20.32
CA ARG A 50 17.51 -13.99 -21.41
C ARG A 50 18.79 -13.28 -20.95
N LEU A 51 18.65 -12.20 -20.18
CA LEU A 51 19.79 -11.47 -19.61
C LEU A 51 20.66 -12.36 -18.72
N ILE A 52 20.04 -13.11 -17.80
CA ILE A 52 20.76 -13.99 -16.86
C ILE A 52 21.39 -15.20 -17.57
N SER A 53 20.81 -15.65 -18.69
CA SER A 53 21.35 -16.78 -19.45
C SER A 53 22.67 -16.46 -20.17
N ILE A 54 23.01 -15.18 -20.33
CA ILE A 54 24.21 -14.74 -21.02
C ILE A 54 25.32 -14.47 -19.98
N PRO A 55 26.47 -15.16 -20.06
CA PRO A 55 27.56 -14.98 -19.11
C PRO A 55 28.40 -13.70 -19.37
N SER A 56 28.14 -12.99 -20.47
CA SER A 56 28.92 -11.83 -20.90
C SER A 56 28.53 -10.55 -20.15
N ALA A 57 29.49 -9.62 -20.07
CA ALA A 57 29.30 -8.30 -19.47
C ALA A 57 28.26 -7.49 -20.24
N THR A 58 27.01 -7.45 -19.77
CA THR A 58 25.94 -6.74 -20.45
C THR A 58 25.96 -5.26 -20.06
N PRO A 59 25.85 -4.31 -21.01
CA PRO A 59 25.81 -2.90 -20.69
C PRO A 59 24.61 -2.52 -19.82
N THR A 60 24.82 -1.55 -18.94
CA THR A 60 23.80 -1.08 -17.97
C THR A 60 22.51 -0.61 -18.63
N PHE A 61 22.56 -0.11 -19.87
CA PHE A 61 21.36 0.33 -20.58
C PHE A 61 20.37 -0.82 -20.81
N VAL A 62 20.83 -2.07 -20.99
CA VAL A 62 19.94 -3.24 -21.17
C VAL A 62 19.11 -3.45 -19.89
N VAL A 63 19.76 -3.38 -18.73
CA VAL A 63 19.10 -3.46 -17.42
C VAL A 63 18.13 -2.30 -17.23
N LEU A 64 18.52 -1.07 -17.59
CA LEU A 64 17.64 0.09 -17.53
C LEU A 64 16.39 -0.08 -18.41
N GLN A 65 16.52 -0.66 -19.60
CA GLN A 65 15.37 -0.93 -20.48
C GLN A 65 14.41 -1.95 -19.89
N ILE A 66 14.91 -2.96 -19.16
CA ILE A 66 14.06 -3.89 -18.40
C ILE A 66 13.37 -3.15 -17.25
N LEU A 67 14.11 -2.36 -16.49
CA LEU A 67 13.60 -1.58 -15.35
C LEU A 67 12.60 -0.49 -15.75
N GLN A 68 12.61 -0.02 -17.00
CA GLN A 68 11.61 0.92 -17.53
C GLN A 68 10.24 0.26 -17.76
N ARG A 69 10.19 -1.07 -17.89
CA ARG A 69 8.92 -1.81 -18.02
C ARG A 69 8.31 -2.08 -16.65
N ASP A 70 6.99 -2.21 -16.60
CA ASP A 70 6.27 -2.53 -15.38
C ASP A 70 6.52 -3.98 -14.95
N ILE A 71 7.31 -4.17 -13.88
CA ILE A 71 7.52 -5.48 -13.26
C ILE A 71 6.34 -5.75 -12.31
N LEU A 72 5.64 -6.86 -12.56
CA LEU A 72 4.42 -7.21 -11.82
C LEU A 72 4.64 -8.31 -10.78
N LYS A 73 5.71 -9.10 -10.92
CA LYS A 73 6.04 -10.27 -10.09
C LYS A 73 7.21 -10.02 -9.15
N VAL A 74 7.10 -10.51 -7.92
CA VAL A 74 8.14 -10.33 -6.89
C VAL A 74 9.41 -11.11 -7.24
N MET A 75 9.28 -12.32 -7.78
CA MET A 75 10.42 -13.14 -8.18
C MET A 75 11.30 -12.46 -9.25
N THR A 76 10.68 -11.89 -10.28
CA THR A 76 11.40 -11.11 -11.31
C THR A 76 12.13 -9.92 -10.70
N LEU A 77 11.49 -9.21 -9.76
CA LEU A 77 12.11 -8.10 -9.05
C LEU A 77 13.29 -8.54 -8.18
N LYS A 78 13.17 -9.68 -7.48
CA LYS A 78 14.28 -10.26 -6.72
C LYS A 78 15.48 -10.55 -7.63
N ARG A 79 15.25 -11.26 -8.74
CA ARG A 79 16.31 -11.64 -9.68
C ARG A 79 17.04 -10.43 -10.25
N ILE A 80 16.33 -9.35 -10.60
CA ILE A 80 16.98 -8.13 -11.10
C ILE A 80 17.72 -7.37 -10.00
N ILE A 81 17.23 -7.37 -8.75
CA ILE A 81 17.96 -6.78 -7.61
C ILE A 81 19.28 -7.53 -7.39
N VAL A 82 19.25 -8.87 -7.39
CA VAL A 82 20.46 -9.71 -7.26
C VAL A 82 21.42 -9.46 -8.41
N TYR A 83 20.92 -9.44 -9.65
CA TYR A 83 21.75 -9.16 -10.82
C TYR A 83 22.44 -7.79 -10.73
N VAL A 84 21.72 -6.74 -10.29
CA VAL A 84 22.31 -5.40 -10.09
C VAL A 84 23.39 -5.45 -9.01
N TRP A 85 23.16 -6.14 -7.89
CA TRP A 85 24.19 -6.34 -6.87
C TRP A 85 25.44 -6.99 -7.45
N GLU A 86 25.31 -8.17 -8.03
CA GLU A 86 26.44 -9.01 -8.46
C GLU A 86 27.20 -8.42 -9.64
N HIS A 87 26.49 -7.95 -10.67
CA HIS A 87 27.12 -7.59 -11.95
C HIS A 87 27.33 -6.10 -12.16
N ILE A 88 26.67 -5.23 -11.39
CA ILE A 88 26.80 -3.77 -11.53
C ILE A 88 27.51 -3.17 -10.31
N ILE A 89 27.02 -3.45 -9.10
CA ILE A 89 27.54 -2.83 -7.87
C ILE A 89 28.87 -3.47 -7.44
N THR A 90 28.90 -4.79 -7.24
CA THR A 90 30.12 -5.51 -6.79
C THR A 90 31.22 -5.46 -7.84
N ARG A 91 30.88 -5.70 -9.12
CA ARG A 91 31.85 -5.59 -10.22
C ARG A 91 32.50 -4.20 -10.32
N ALA A 92 31.77 -3.14 -10.01
CA ALA A 92 32.33 -1.79 -9.98
C ALA A 92 33.40 -1.62 -8.89
N GLN A 93 33.34 -2.42 -7.82
CA GLN A 93 34.37 -2.47 -6.77
C GLN A 93 35.56 -3.36 -7.17
N ASP A 94 35.30 -4.58 -7.67
CA ASP A 94 36.35 -5.55 -8.01
C ASP A 94 37.28 -5.09 -9.13
N ASN A 95 36.72 -4.46 -10.18
CA ASN A 95 37.50 -3.87 -11.28
C ASN A 95 38.53 -2.84 -10.78
N VAL A 96 38.30 -2.22 -9.61
CA VAL A 96 39.20 -1.22 -9.01
C VAL A 96 40.29 -1.90 -8.18
N LEU A 97 39.95 -2.96 -7.45
CA LEU A 97 40.93 -3.77 -6.72
C LEU A 97 41.96 -4.39 -7.68
N GLU A 98 41.52 -4.96 -8.81
CA GLU A 98 42.43 -5.49 -9.84
C GLU A 98 43.31 -4.42 -10.51
N ALA A 99 42.78 -3.19 -10.67
CA ALA A 99 43.56 -2.07 -11.21
C ALA A 99 44.67 -1.63 -10.26
N SER A 100 44.43 -1.67 -8.94
CA SER A 100 45.41 -1.30 -7.90
C SER A 100 46.56 -2.30 -7.70
N VAL A 101 46.38 -3.55 -8.11
CA VAL A 101 47.38 -4.64 -7.96
C VAL A 101 48.25 -4.81 -9.23
N SER A 102 48.00 -4.02 -10.27
CA SER A 102 48.75 -4.11 -11.54
C SER A 102 50.16 -3.53 -11.42
N ASP A 103 51.18 -4.39 -11.50
CA ASP A 103 52.61 -4.06 -11.53
C ASP A 103 52.97 -3.07 -12.66
N PRO A 104 53.77 -2.00 -12.42
CA PRO A 104 54.05 -0.95 -13.41
C PRO A 104 54.92 -1.37 -14.61
N GLU A 105 55.43 -2.61 -14.67
CA GLU A 105 56.31 -3.08 -15.76
C GLU A 105 55.61 -3.96 -16.84
N MET A 106 54.29 -4.16 -16.76
CA MET A 106 53.58 -5.01 -17.72
C MET A 106 53.26 -4.25 -19.03
N LYS A 107 53.82 -4.70 -20.16
CA LYS A 107 53.63 -4.13 -21.51
C LYS A 107 52.13 -4.03 -21.90
N PRO A 108 51.71 -2.94 -22.59
CA PRO A 108 50.32 -2.71 -22.97
C PRO A 108 49.97 -3.57 -24.20
N GLY A 109 49.59 -4.82 -23.97
CA GLY A 109 49.25 -5.70 -25.08
C GLY A 109 48.79 -7.07 -24.63
N SER A 110 47.67 -7.14 -23.90
CA SER A 110 46.79 -8.33 -23.83
C SER A 110 45.71 -8.32 -22.73
N SER A 111 45.36 -7.19 -22.09
CA SER A 111 44.18 -7.17 -21.18
C SER A 111 42.87 -7.03 -21.98
N ARG A 112 42.38 -8.11 -22.60
CA ARG A 112 41.18 -8.12 -23.47
C ARG A 112 39.83 -7.84 -22.78
N PHE A 113 39.78 -7.36 -21.53
CA PHE A 113 38.50 -7.11 -20.82
C PHE A 113 38.44 -5.82 -19.98
N ARG A 114 39.42 -4.93 -20.08
CA ARG A 114 39.35 -3.61 -19.41
C ARG A 114 38.52 -2.65 -20.26
N GLN A 115 37.20 -2.58 -20.04
CA GLN A 115 36.34 -1.40 -20.22
C GLN A 115 34.86 -1.80 -20.17
N SER A 116 34.38 -2.29 -19.03
CA SER A 116 32.97 -2.02 -18.71
C SER A 116 32.86 -0.52 -18.40
N PRO A 117 31.94 0.23 -19.02
CA PRO A 117 31.83 1.66 -18.78
C PRO A 117 31.60 1.93 -17.29
N GLU A 118 32.35 2.89 -16.76
CA GLU A 118 32.24 3.33 -15.37
C GLU A 118 30.78 3.68 -15.03
N LEU A 119 30.30 3.18 -13.88
CA LEU A 119 28.98 3.55 -13.39
C LEU A 119 28.99 5.01 -12.91
N ASP A 120 28.38 5.90 -13.68
CA ASP A 120 28.24 7.32 -13.36
C ASP A 120 27.07 7.59 -12.41
N ASP A 121 27.09 8.77 -11.77
CA ASP A 121 26.07 9.18 -10.79
C ASP A 121 24.65 9.12 -11.37
N ALA A 122 24.46 9.53 -12.62
CA ALA A 122 23.14 9.61 -13.23
C ALA A 122 22.58 8.21 -13.50
N THR A 123 23.40 7.29 -14.03
CA THR A 123 23.00 5.90 -14.23
C THR A 123 22.72 5.21 -12.90
N PHE A 124 23.59 5.37 -11.89
CA PHE A 124 23.37 4.82 -10.55
C PHE A 124 22.03 5.31 -9.96
N MET A 125 21.79 6.62 -9.98
CA MET A 125 20.55 7.20 -9.45
C MET A 125 19.31 6.73 -10.24
N THR A 126 19.43 6.52 -11.54
CA THR A 126 18.33 5.99 -12.37
C THR A 126 18.00 4.54 -11.98
N ILE A 127 19.02 3.70 -11.77
CA ILE A 127 18.83 2.33 -11.29
C ILE A 127 18.15 2.32 -9.92
N ILE A 128 18.68 3.08 -8.94
CA ILE A 128 18.10 3.16 -7.59
C ILE A 128 16.65 3.66 -7.64
N SER A 129 16.38 4.71 -8.43
CA SER A 129 15.02 5.25 -8.58
C SER A 129 14.05 4.21 -9.14
N HIS A 130 14.43 3.46 -10.19
CA HIS A 130 13.56 2.43 -10.78
C HIS A 130 13.40 1.20 -9.88
N LEU A 131 14.46 0.73 -9.21
CA LEU A 131 14.36 -0.36 -8.24
C LEU A 131 13.44 0.01 -7.07
N LEU A 132 13.59 1.22 -6.53
CA LEU A 132 12.70 1.73 -5.48
C LEU A 132 11.27 1.91 -5.98
N TYR A 133 11.07 2.29 -7.25
CA TYR A 133 9.74 2.37 -7.87
C TYR A 133 9.04 1.01 -7.89
N HIS A 134 9.72 -0.04 -8.33
CA HIS A 134 9.15 -1.39 -8.37
C HIS A 134 8.95 -1.99 -6.97
N THR A 135 9.93 -1.87 -6.07
CA THR A 135 9.79 -2.39 -4.69
C THR A 135 8.62 -1.73 -3.96
N ARG A 136 8.42 -0.42 -4.07
CA ARG A 136 7.24 0.26 -3.47
C ARG A 136 5.90 -0.27 -4.01
N ARG A 137 5.85 -0.80 -5.22
CA ARG A 137 4.61 -1.29 -5.84
C ARG A 137 4.27 -2.73 -5.48
N ILE A 138 5.28 -3.59 -5.38
CA ILE A 138 5.06 -5.05 -5.23
C ILE A 138 5.82 -5.70 -4.07
N TRP A 139 6.96 -5.13 -3.61
CA TRP A 139 7.78 -5.73 -2.55
C TRP A 139 8.45 -4.69 -1.62
N PRO A 140 7.66 -3.99 -0.76
CA PRO A 140 8.20 -2.89 0.05
C PRO A 140 9.25 -3.30 1.08
N THR A 141 9.23 -4.55 1.54
CA THR A 141 10.19 -5.11 2.50
C THR A 141 11.63 -5.10 1.97
N ALA A 142 11.83 -5.08 0.65
CA ALA A 142 13.16 -5.07 0.02
C ALA A 142 13.78 -3.67 -0.11
N MET A 143 13.09 -2.59 0.30
CA MET A 143 13.64 -1.22 0.26
C MET A 143 14.97 -1.04 1.02
N PRO A 144 15.18 -1.64 2.21
CA PRO A 144 16.47 -1.56 2.91
C PRO A 144 17.62 -2.17 2.10
N CYS A 145 17.39 -3.30 1.44
CA CYS A 145 18.39 -3.94 0.55
C CYS A 145 18.88 -2.99 -0.55
N ILE A 146 17.98 -2.22 -1.19
CA ILE A 146 18.37 -1.22 -2.19
C ILE A 146 19.18 -0.08 -1.55
N SER A 147 18.84 0.31 -0.32
CA SER A 147 19.57 1.37 0.39
C SER A 147 21.02 0.96 0.72
N HIS A 148 21.24 -0.33 0.98
CA HIS A 148 22.57 -0.88 1.16
C HIS A 148 23.47 -0.79 -0.07
N MET A 149 22.93 -0.59 -1.28
CA MET A 149 23.74 -0.40 -2.51
C MET A 149 24.50 0.94 -2.52
N VAL A 150 24.08 1.93 -1.74
CA VAL A 150 24.66 3.28 -1.75
C VAL A 150 26.10 3.30 -1.23
N GLY A 151 26.37 2.56 -0.14
CA GLY A 151 27.72 2.47 0.43
C GLY A 151 28.73 1.88 -0.55
N PRO A 152 28.52 0.65 -1.03
CA PRO A 152 29.39 0.01 -2.02
C PRO A 152 29.66 0.86 -3.25
N TYR A 153 28.63 1.55 -3.75
CA TYR A 153 28.78 2.52 -4.83
C TYR A 153 29.71 3.68 -4.46
N MET A 154 29.49 4.34 -3.32
CA MET A 154 30.36 5.44 -2.85
C MET A 154 31.81 4.97 -2.64
N TYR A 155 32.00 3.80 -2.03
CA TYR A 155 33.34 3.21 -1.86
C TYR A 155 34.02 2.91 -3.20
N SER A 156 33.27 2.45 -4.22
CA SER A 156 33.81 2.27 -5.58
C SER A 156 34.28 3.59 -6.20
N VAL A 157 33.61 4.70 -5.90
CA VAL A 157 34.02 6.04 -6.36
C VAL A 157 35.28 6.51 -5.63
N LEU A 158 35.41 6.25 -4.32
CA LEU A 158 36.61 6.62 -3.57
C LEU A 158 37.85 5.89 -4.08
N ALA A 159 37.74 4.58 -4.28
CA ALA A 159 38.84 3.75 -4.75
C ALA A 159 39.36 4.19 -6.13
N ARG A 160 38.52 4.79 -6.97
CA ARG A 160 38.92 5.35 -8.28
C ARG A 160 39.64 6.70 -8.22
N ASN A 161 39.47 7.45 -7.13
CA ASN A 161 40.08 8.76 -6.95
C ASN A 161 41.35 8.68 -6.08
N ASP A 162 41.88 7.48 -5.86
CA ASP A 162 43.03 7.20 -4.98
C ASP A 162 42.92 7.86 -3.59
N CYS A 163 41.69 8.06 -3.12
CA CYS A 163 41.41 8.68 -1.84
C CYS A 163 41.42 7.62 -0.74
N GLY A 164 41.99 7.95 0.42
CA GLY A 164 41.92 7.09 1.61
C GLY A 164 40.48 6.70 1.95
N SER A 165 40.30 5.52 2.54
CA SER A 165 39.03 4.79 2.59
C SER A 165 37.80 5.58 3.11
N LYS A 166 37.97 6.72 3.80
CA LYS A 166 36.88 7.49 4.41
C LYS A 166 37.05 9.02 4.40
N VAL A 167 38.21 9.54 4.00
CA VAL A 167 38.51 10.98 4.01
C VAL A 167 38.12 11.58 2.67
N LEU A 168 37.25 12.59 2.70
CA LEU A 168 36.67 13.22 1.52
C LEU A 168 37.30 14.59 1.28
N ASP A 169 37.76 14.82 0.05
CA ASP A 169 38.03 16.18 -0.41
C ASP A 169 36.70 16.97 -0.59
N ALA A 170 36.80 18.29 -0.75
CA ALA A 170 35.61 19.13 -0.87
C ALA A 170 34.72 18.77 -2.09
N ARG A 171 35.32 18.26 -3.16
CA ARG A 171 34.61 17.91 -4.40
C ARG A 171 33.81 16.61 -4.24
N LEU A 172 34.44 15.57 -3.72
CA LEU A 172 33.83 14.26 -3.43
C LEU A 172 32.80 14.40 -2.33
N HIS A 173 33.08 15.16 -1.28
CA HIS A 173 32.09 15.44 -0.23
C HIS A 173 30.82 16.06 -0.81
N ARG A 174 30.94 17.08 -1.69
CA ARG A 174 29.77 17.69 -2.35
C ARG A 174 29.05 16.72 -3.26
N ARG A 175 29.77 15.85 -3.97
CA ARG A 175 29.20 14.80 -4.83
C ARG A 175 28.41 13.78 -4.01
N PHE A 176 28.99 13.27 -2.92
CA PHE A 176 28.35 12.29 -2.04
C PHE A 176 27.13 12.86 -1.32
N CYS A 177 27.20 14.12 -0.85
CA CYS A 177 26.02 14.80 -0.29
C CYS A 177 24.86 14.87 -1.30
N ARG A 178 25.13 15.11 -2.60
CA ARG A 178 24.06 15.12 -3.62
C ARG A 178 23.40 13.75 -3.79
N VAL A 179 24.20 12.67 -3.87
CA VAL A 179 23.69 11.31 -4.00
C VAL A 179 22.92 10.92 -2.73
N TYR A 180 23.51 11.15 -1.56
CA TYR A 180 22.91 10.91 -0.25
C TYR A 180 21.54 11.59 -0.11
N ASN A 181 21.47 12.90 -0.35
CA ASN A 181 20.22 13.66 -0.21
C ASN A 181 19.18 13.19 -1.25
N ALA A 182 19.59 12.93 -2.49
CA ALA A 182 18.68 12.43 -3.52
C ALA A 182 18.08 11.06 -3.15
N VAL A 183 18.86 10.15 -2.58
CA VAL A 183 18.35 8.84 -2.12
C VAL A 183 17.41 9.01 -0.93
N MET A 184 17.74 9.86 0.05
CA MET A 184 16.85 10.15 1.19
C MET A 184 15.44 10.59 0.76
N HIS A 185 15.36 11.42 -0.29
CA HIS A 185 14.09 11.80 -0.90
C HIS A 185 13.34 10.64 -1.54
N LEU A 186 14.03 9.82 -2.34
CA LEU A 186 13.41 8.65 -2.98
C LEU A 186 12.83 7.67 -1.95
N LEU A 187 13.50 7.53 -0.80
CA LEU A 187 13.06 6.68 0.31
C LEU A 187 11.85 7.24 1.08
N THR A 188 11.45 8.49 0.85
CA THR A 188 10.26 9.09 1.48
C THR A 188 8.96 8.69 0.78
N LEU A 189 9.04 8.27 -0.49
CA LEU A 189 7.86 7.95 -1.29
C LEU A 189 7.16 6.70 -0.73
N PRO A 190 5.83 6.76 -0.49
CA PRO A 190 5.12 5.64 0.12
C PRO A 190 4.95 4.46 -0.84
N ALA A 191 4.83 3.27 -0.26
CA ALA A 191 4.43 2.07 -0.99
C ALA A 191 2.98 2.18 -1.51
N SER A 192 2.65 1.40 -2.53
CA SER A 192 1.28 1.25 -3.04
C SER A 192 0.47 0.23 -2.22
N ILE A 193 1.15 -0.79 -1.69
CA ILE A 193 0.57 -1.82 -0.80
C ILE A 193 0.67 -1.30 0.62
N ASP A 194 -0.43 -1.31 1.36
CA ASP A 194 -0.58 -0.80 2.72
C ASP A 194 0.34 0.40 3.06
N PRO A 195 0.16 1.54 2.35
CA PRO A 195 1.14 2.63 2.29
C PRO A 195 1.60 3.13 3.67
N LEU A 196 0.67 3.18 4.63
CA LEU A 196 0.97 3.53 6.02
C LEU A 196 1.83 2.43 6.67
N LYS A 197 1.37 1.16 6.70
CA LYS A 197 2.10 0.05 7.33
C LYS A 197 3.53 -0.06 6.80
N SER A 198 3.71 0.09 5.48
CA SER A 198 5.02 -0.02 4.82
C SER A 198 6.01 1.10 5.16
N MET A 199 5.57 2.21 5.78
CA MET A 199 6.50 3.28 6.20
C MET A 199 7.57 2.80 7.19
N ALA A 200 7.34 1.68 7.88
CA ALA A 200 8.38 1.04 8.69
C ALA A 200 9.60 0.61 7.84
N HIS A 201 9.37 0.15 6.62
CA HIS A 201 10.43 -0.21 5.68
C HIS A 201 11.10 1.03 5.08
N ASN A 202 10.33 2.09 4.77
CA ASN A 202 10.89 3.39 4.40
C ASN A 202 11.84 3.93 5.48
N TRP A 203 11.42 3.86 6.75
CA TRP A 203 12.24 4.28 7.88
C TRP A 203 13.49 3.41 8.05
N SER A 204 13.35 2.08 7.95
CA SER A 204 14.48 1.16 8.01
C SER A 204 15.52 1.47 6.93
N ALA A 205 15.05 1.71 5.70
CA ALA A 205 15.88 2.12 4.58
C ALA A 205 16.58 3.48 4.80
N GLN A 206 15.86 4.49 5.33
CA GLN A 206 16.48 5.78 5.66
C GLN A 206 17.56 5.65 6.73
N LYS A 207 17.37 4.82 7.76
CA LYS A 207 18.40 4.58 8.79
C LYS A 207 19.71 4.05 8.21
N VAL A 208 19.64 3.18 7.19
CA VAL A 208 20.83 2.66 6.49
C VAL A 208 21.62 3.81 5.86
N VAL A 209 20.94 4.70 5.13
CA VAL A 209 21.59 5.84 4.48
C VAL A 209 22.10 6.85 5.50
N LEU A 210 21.32 7.15 6.56
CA LEU A 210 21.74 8.04 7.64
C LEU A 210 23.03 7.55 8.31
N ALA A 211 23.08 6.25 8.68
CA ALA A 211 24.26 5.64 9.30
C ALA A 211 25.49 5.70 8.38
N LEU A 212 25.31 5.47 7.08
CA LEU A 212 26.37 5.62 6.08
C LEU A 212 26.94 7.04 6.03
N GLY A 213 26.11 8.07 6.27
CA GLY A 213 26.55 9.47 6.29
C GLY A 213 27.59 9.77 7.38
N ASP A 214 27.52 9.07 8.50
CA ASP A 214 28.42 9.22 9.65
C ASP A 214 29.75 8.48 9.46
N GLU A 215 29.88 7.61 8.45
CA GLU A 215 31.10 6.84 8.19
C GLU A 215 32.21 7.65 7.52
N PHE A 216 31.88 8.79 6.90
CA PHE A 216 32.82 9.62 6.14
C PHE A 216 33.35 10.79 6.96
N GLU A 217 34.54 11.29 6.59
CA GLU A 217 35.15 12.47 7.19
C GLU A 217 35.46 13.52 6.10
N PRO A 218 34.82 14.71 6.12
CA PRO A 218 33.73 15.11 7.02
C PRO A 218 32.41 14.39 6.70
N SER A 219 31.56 14.21 7.72
CA SER A 219 30.27 13.50 7.63
C SER A 219 29.34 14.11 6.60
N LEU A 220 28.58 13.28 5.90
CA LEU A 220 27.67 13.75 4.85
C LEU A 220 26.53 14.58 5.45
N LEU A 221 26.35 15.79 4.94
CA LEU A 221 25.40 16.74 5.51
C LEU A 221 24.00 16.58 4.89
N PRO A 222 22.96 16.32 5.71
CA PRO A 222 21.58 16.38 5.25
C PRO A 222 21.20 17.83 4.90
N ASP A 223 20.62 18.02 3.71
CA ASP A 223 20.00 19.29 3.35
C ASP A 223 18.63 19.48 4.01
N GLU A 224 18.04 20.67 3.85
CA GLU A 224 16.71 21.01 4.38
C GLU A 224 15.65 19.96 4.01
N ASP A 225 15.80 19.43 2.81
CA ASP A 225 14.83 18.68 2.08
C ASP A 225 14.93 17.18 2.49
N SER A 226 16.13 16.71 2.83
CA SER A 226 16.42 15.47 3.55
C SER A 226 15.87 15.46 4.98
N TYR A 227 15.97 16.58 5.72
CA TYR A 227 15.27 16.70 7.01
C TYR A 227 13.76 16.56 6.84
N ARG A 228 13.20 17.22 5.82
CA ARG A 228 11.77 17.10 5.49
C ARG A 228 11.41 15.66 5.13
N ALA A 229 12.24 14.97 4.35
CA ALA A 229 12.08 13.55 4.04
C ALA A 229 11.96 12.67 5.30
N VAL A 230 12.81 12.89 6.31
CA VAL A 230 12.72 12.18 7.60
C VAL A 230 11.42 12.54 8.35
N ILE A 231 11.08 13.83 8.43
CA ILE A 231 9.86 14.31 9.11
C ILE A 231 8.60 13.68 8.48
N HIS A 232 8.55 13.57 7.16
CA HIS A 232 7.46 12.93 6.43
C HIS A 232 7.30 11.45 6.79
N VAL A 233 8.42 10.71 6.85
CA VAL A 233 8.39 9.30 7.24
C VAL A 233 7.88 9.17 8.67
N MET A 234 8.39 9.99 9.59
CA MET A 234 7.95 10.00 10.99
C MET A 234 6.46 10.31 11.15
N ALA A 235 5.93 11.30 10.42
CA ALA A 235 4.52 11.67 10.46
C ALA A 235 3.59 10.55 9.93
N ALA A 236 4.13 9.63 9.13
CA ALA A 236 3.39 8.51 8.58
C ALA A 236 3.67 7.17 9.27
N LEU A 237 4.54 7.12 10.30
CA LEU A 237 4.74 5.93 11.13
C LEU A 237 3.61 5.79 12.15
N GLY A 238 3.35 4.57 12.59
CA GLY A 238 2.47 4.36 13.75
C GLY A 238 3.13 4.95 15.00
N LYS A 239 2.32 5.43 15.94
CA LYS A 239 2.82 5.95 17.21
C LYS A 239 3.65 4.91 17.95
N SER A 240 4.76 5.36 18.51
CA SER A 240 5.47 4.59 19.53
C SER A 240 4.62 4.46 20.78
N GLU A 241 4.94 3.51 21.66
CA GLU A 241 4.26 3.37 22.96
C GLU A 241 4.25 4.67 23.75
N LYS A 242 5.37 5.43 23.71
CA LYS A 242 5.48 6.76 24.33
C LYS A 242 4.48 7.75 23.73
N GLU A 243 4.43 7.86 22.40
CA GLU A 243 3.50 8.76 21.70
C GLU A 243 2.03 8.35 21.91
N SER A 244 1.77 7.04 21.99
CA SER A 244 0.45 6.49 22.30
C SER A 244 0.01 6.87 23.72
N LYS A 245 0.89 6.68 24.72
CA LYS A 245 0.63 7.13 26.09
C LYS A 245 0.38 8.64 26.17
N VAL A 246 1.19 9.47 25.49
CA VAL A 246 0.96 10.93 25.47
C VAL A 246 -0.41 11.29 24.87
N SER A 247 -0.90 10.50 23.91
CA SER A 247 -2.22 10.74 23.31
C SER A 247 -3.39 10.47 24.25
N THR A 248 -3.24 9.60 25.26
CA THR A 248 -4.28 9.37 26.28
C THR A 248 -4.33 10.46 27.35
N LEU A 249 -3.24 11.21 27.53
CA LEU A 249 -3.13 12.34 28.47
C LEU A 249 -3.74 13.65 27.94
N ARG A 250 -4.47 13.62 26.81
CA ARG A 250 -5.03 14.80 26.16
C ARG A 250 -6.46 15.07 26.62
N SER A 251 -6.71 16.27 27.17
CA SER A 251 -8.05 16.73 27.58
C SER A 251 -9.05 16.68 26.42
N ARG A 252 -10.34 16.45 26.72
CA ARG A 252 -11.44 16.43 25.75
C ARG A 252 -11.87 17.81 25.24
N SER A 253 -11.33 18.89 25.79
CA SER A 253 -11.50 20.25 25.25
C SER A 253 -10.67 20.47 23.99
N TRP A 254 -11.05 21.49 23.20
CA TRP A 254 -10.27 22.01 22.09
C TRP A 254 -9.72 23.40 22.44
N PRO A 255 -8.40 23.64 22.40
CA PRO A 255 -7.33 22.70 22.08
C PRO A 255 -7.12 21.57 23.12
N PRO A 256 -6.57 20.40 22.72
CA PRO A 256 -6.33 19.24 23.57
C PRO A 256 -5.11 19.42 24.49
N TRP A 257 -5.23 20.29 25.49
CA TRP A 257 -4.19 20.49 26.51
C TRP A 257 -3.93 19.21 27.31
N ARG A 258 -2.68 19.05 27.74
CA ARG A 258 -2.24 17.91 28.54
C ARG A 258 -2.90 17.93 29.92
N VAL A 259 -3.34 16.77 30.41
CA VAL A 259 -3.88 16.56 31.75
C VAL A 259 -3.16 15.37 32.37
N ALA A 260 -2.49 15.57 33.51
CA ALA A 260 -1.86 14.48 34.24
C ALA A 260 -2.94 13.57 34.84
N GLN A 261 -2.83 12.26 34.61
CA GLN A 261 -3.75 11.26 35.18
C GLN A 261 -3.27 10.76 36.54
N ASP A 262 -1.95 10.69 36.74
CA ASP A 262 -1.33 10.29 38.00
C ASP A 262 -0.08 11.14 38.35
N GLY A 263 0.55 10.84 39.49
CA GLY A 263 1.74 11.54 39.98
C GLY A 263 3.02 11.28 39.16
N MET A 264 3.10 10.15 38.45
CA MET A 264 4.23 9.83 37.57
C MET A 264 4.14 10.65 36.29
N ASP A 265 2.93 10.82 35.76
CA ASP A 265 2.66 11.68 34.64
C ASP A 265 2.97 13.13 35.01
N ALA A 266 2.59 13.61 36.19
CA ALA A 266 2.87 14.99 36.61
C ALA A 266 4.37 15.35 36.60
N GLN A 267 5.26 14.37 36.79
CA GLN A 267 6.73 14.57 36.79
C GLN A 267 7.36 14.58 35.39
N ARG A 268 6.66 14.11 34.35
CA ARG A 268 7.22 14.07 32.97
C ARG A 268 7.43 15.46 32.41
N SER A 269 8.62 15.68 31.86
CA SER A 269 8.99 16.95 31.23
C SER A 269 8.23 17.17 29.91
N PRO A 270 7.99 18.42 29.47
CA PRO A 270 7.37 18.70 28.17
C PRO A 270 8.16 18.13 26.99
N GLU A 271 9.48 18.00 27.14
CA GLU A 271 10.36 17.44 26.11
C GLU A 271 10.15 15.93 25.93
N GLU A 272 9.87 15.21 27.02
CA GLU A 272 9.54 13.77 26.99
C GLU A 272 8.20 13.46 26.31
N ASP A 273 7.33 14.46 26.18
CA ASP A 273 6.03 14.36 25.52
C ASP A 273 6.06 14.79 24.05
N MET A 274 7.22 15.23 23.53
CA MET A 274 7.37 15.58 22.13
C MET A 274 7.27 14.34 21.24
N SER A 275 6.50 14.45 20.16
CA SER A 275 6.48 13.41 19.12
C SER A 275 7.80 13.36 18.35
N ARG A 276 8.08 12.23 17.70
CA ARG A 276 9.25 12.08 16.81
C ARG A 276 9.26 13.12 15.70
N VAL A 277 8.07 13.53 15.23
CA VAL A 277 7.90 14.60 14.25
C VAL A 277 8.36 15.94 14.83
N ALA A 278 7.90 16.30 16.02
CA ALA A 278 8.30 17.54 16.70
C ALA A 278 9.81 17.57 16.98
N MET A 279 10.39 16.45 17.44
CA MET A 279 11.84 16.32 17.65
C MET A 279 12.62 16.48 16.34
N ALA A 280 12.17 15.87 15.25
CA ALA A 280 12.83 15.97 13.95
C ALA A 280 12.78 17.42 13.39
N ILE A 281 11.66 18.13 13.59
CA ILE A 281 11.53 19.55 13.24
C ILE A 281 12.46 20.41 14.11
N ALA A 282 12.56 20.14 15.41
CA ALA A 282 13.48 20.84 16.31
C ALA A 282 14.94 20.64 15.87
N ARG A 283 15.33 19.41 15.50
CA ARG A 283 16.67 19.10 14.95
C ARG A 283 16.95 19.84 13.65
N LYS A 284 15.99 19.84 12.71
CA LYS A 284 16.11 20.61 11.46
C LYS A 284 16.44 22.08 11.73
N ARG A 285 15.73 22.71 12.68
CA ARG A 285 15.95 24.11 13.07
C ARG A 285 17.30 24.31 13.76
N GLY A 286 17.69 23.39 14.64
CA GLY A 286 19.00 23.40 15.31
C GLY A 286 20.17 23.35 14.32
N SER A 287 19.99 22.70 13.17
CA SER A 287 20.98 22.65 12.09
C SER A 287 21.01 23.92 11.21
N GLY A 288 20.27 24.98 11.57
CA GLY A 288 20.25 26.26 10.86
C GLY A 288 19.20 26.37 9.74
N TYR A 289 18.41 25.31 9.49
CA TYR A 289 17.34 25.35 8.49
C TYR A 289 16.06 25.97 9.05
N VAL A 290 16.04 27.30 9.09
CA VAL A 290 14.89 28.11 9.52
C VAL A 290 14.11 28.55 8.28
N GLY A 291 13.17 27.71 7.84
CA GLY A 291 12.20 28.06 6.81
C GLY A 291 10.83 27.54 7.22
N THR A 292 9.78 28.34 7.05
CA THR A 292 8.39 27.92 7.20
C THR A 292 7.69 27.85 5.84
N PRO A 293 8.06 26.90 4.97
CA PRO A 293 7.11 26.48 3.96
C PRO A 293 5.88 25.93 4.70
N SER A 294 4.69 26.43 4.36
CA SER A 294 3.35 25.89 4.71
C SER A 294 3.28 24.39 5.04
N GLN A 295 4.06 23.58 4.33
CA GLN A 295 4.16 22.14 4.50
C GLN A 295 4.79 21.68 5.82
N ASP A 296 5.82 22.37 6.31
CA ASP A 296 6.49 22.02 7.57
C ASP A 296 5.57 22.30 8.77
N GLU A 297 4.74 23.35 8.67
CA GLU A 297 3.73 23.66 9.68
C GLU A 297 2.59 22.63 9.69
N ALA A 298 2.11 22.23 8.51
CA ALA A 298 1.15 21.13 8.40
C ALA A 298 1.69 19.83 9.01
N LEU A 299 2.96 19.49 8.76
CA LEU A 299 3.61 18.32 9.38
C LEU A 299 3.73 18.46 10.89
N ARG A 300 4.04 19.66 11.41
CA ARG A 300 4.07 19.93 12.85
C ARG A 300 2.70 19.68 13.50
N ILE A 301 1.64 20.18 12.87
CA ILE A 301 0.24 19.95 13.29
C ILE A 301 -0.07 18.45 13.31
N PHE A 302 0.31 17.70 12.26
CA PHE A 302 0.16 16.25 12.27
C PHE A 302 1.01 15.59 13.37
N GLY A 303 2.15 16.17 13.73
CA GLY A 303 2.98 15.77 14.87
C GLY A 303 2.40 16.11 16.25
N GLY A 304 1.23 16.75 16.33
CA GLY A 304 0.54 17.05 17.59
C GLY A 304 0.81 18.43 18.20
N GLN A 305 1.39 19.37 17.44
CA GLN A 305 1.63 20.73 17.93
C GLN A 305 1.67 21.77 16.80
N GLU A 306 1.18 22.98 17.07
CA GLU A 306 1.28 24.13 16.17
C GLU A 306 2.54 24.99 16.42
N PHE A 307 2.73 26.03 15.61
CA PHE A 307 3.88 26.93 15.72
C PHE A 307 4.01 27.57 17.10
N ASP A 308 2.89 28.08 17.62
CA ASP A 308 2.75 28.81 18.89
C ASP A 308 2.76 27.89 20.12
N GLY A 309 2.84 26.57 19.91
CA GLY A 309 2.84 25.57 20.95
C GLY A 309 1.46 25.00 21.28
N THR A 310 0.39 25.51 20.65
CA THR A 310 -0.97 24.98 20.80
C THR A 310 -0.98 23.50 20.42
N PRO A 311 -1.52 22.61 21.27
CA PRO A 311 -1.53 21.18 21.00
C PRO A 311 -2.60 20.83 19.98
N THR A 312 -2.34 19.79 19.18
CA THR A 312 -3.29 19.17 18.26
C THR A 312 -3.28 17.66 18.46
N ILE A 313 -4.16 16.93 17.78
CA ILE A 313 -4.11 15.47 17.82
C ILE A 313 -2.99 14.98 16.92
N HIS A 314 -2.01 14.29 17.50
CA HIS A 314 -0.98 13.59 16.73
C HIS A 314 -1.67 12.59 15.78
N THR A 315 -1.67 12.94 14.50
CA THR A 315 -2.43 12.29 13.44
C THR A 315 -1.48 11.79 12.37
N ARG A 316 -1.53 10.49 12.13
CA ARG A 316 -0.70 9.82 11.16
C ARG A 316 -1.08 10.25 9.74
N LYS A 317 -0.12 10.77 8.96
CA LYS A 317 -0.40 11.34 7.63
C LYS A 317 0.67 11.04 6.59
N LEU A 318 0.20 10.58 5.42
CA LEU A 318 0.98 10.56 4.19
C LEU A 318 0.88 11.92 3.50
N VAL A 319 1.89 12.77 3.68
CA VAL A 319 1.99 14.05 2.99
C VAL A 319 2.71 13.86 1.65
N LYS A 320 2.03 14.17 0.54
CA LYS A 320 2.63 14.07 -0.80
C LYS A 320 3.71 15.13 -0.96
N MET A 321 4.97 14.69 -1.10
CA MET A 321 6.07 15.57 -1.48
C MET A 321 5.92 15.91 -2.97
N ARG A 322 5.44 17.11 -3.28
CA ARG A 322 5.59 17.64 -4.64
C ARG A 322 6.90 18.38 -4.67
N SER A 323 7.94 17.77 -5.25
CA SER A 323 9.13 18.49 -5.66
C SER A 323 8.74 19.42 -6.81
N GLY A 324 8.43 20.65 -6.45
CA GLY A 324 8.16 21.71 -7.39
C GLY A 324 8.55 22.99 -6.66
N ARG A 325 9.62 23.63 -7.14
CA ARG A 325 9.95 25.02 -6.78
C ARG A 325 8.69 25.85 -6.99
N ARG A 326 7.99 26.14 -5.90
CA ARG A 326 6.88 27.09 -5.94
C ARG A 326 7.54 28.46 -5.95
N ASN A 327 7.75 29.01 -7.14
CA ASN A 327 8.02 30.44 -7.35
C ASN A 327 6.71 31.23 -7.16
N GLY A 328 6.00 30.99 -6.06
CA GLY A 328 4.89 31.81 -5.61
C GLY A 328 5.33 32.56 -4.37
N PRO A 329 4.79 33.75 -4.07
CA PRO A 329 5.07 34.43 -2.82
C PRO A 329 4.85 33.46 -1.66
N LEU A 330 5.80 33.38 -0.73
CA LEU A 330 5.62 32.71 0.55
C LEU A 330 4.43 33.38 1.23
N ASP A 331 3.27 32.74 1.17
CA ASP A 331 2.09 33.17 1.88
C ASP A 331 2.36 32.90 3.37
N THR A 332 2.99 33.89 4.02
CA THR A 332 3.24 33.94 5.45
C THR A 332 2.00 34.41 6.21
N SER A 333 0.84 34.53 5.53
CA SER A 333 -0.39 34.93 6.17
C SER A 333 -0.91 33.84 7.10
N LYS A 334 -1.54 34.26 8.19
CA LYS A 334 -2.26 33.38 9.13
C LYS A 334 -3.37 32.53 8.48
N LEU A 335 -3.64 32.76 7.20
CA LEU A 335 -4.66 32.09 6.38
C LEU A 335 -4.10 31.06 5.39
N ASP A 336 -2.92 30.48 5.66
CA ASP A 336 -2.42 29.38 4.86
C ASP A 336 -3.38 28.17 4.90
N SER A 337 -4.07 27.95 3.78
CA SER A 337 -5.10 26.91 3.69
C SER A 337 -4.56 25.50 3.95
N LYS A 338 -3.27 25.23 3.69
CA LYS A 338 -2.69 23.90 3.99
C LYS A 338 -2.60 23.65 5.49
N GLN A 339 -2.20 24.66 6.26
CA GLN A 339 -2.18 24.62 7.72
C GLN A 339 -3.59 24.35 8.26
N TRP A 340 -4.59 25.09 7.79
CA TRP A 340 -5.97 24.91 8.24
C TRP A 340 -6.59 23.57 7.85
N ALA A 341 -6.28 23.05 6.66
CA ALA A 341 -6.66 21.68 6.30
C ALA A 341 -6.03 20.65 7.24
N ALA A 342 -4.76 20.82 7.62
CA ALA A 342 -4.10 19.96 8.61
C ALA A 342 -4.75 20.07 10.00
N ARG A 343 -5.12 21.29 10.45
CA ARG A 343 -5.85 21.51 11.71
C ARG A 343 -7.16 20.75 11.74
N ILE A 344 -7.98 20.84 10.68
CA ILE A 344 -9.26 20.14 10.58
C ILE A 344 -9.09 18.62 10.64
N GLU A 345 -8.05 18.08 9.98
CA GLU A 345 -7.76 16.66 10.02
C GLU A 345 -7.29 16.20 11.41
N ALA A 346 -6.43 16.99 12.07
CA ALA A 346 -5.82 16.73 13.37
C ALA A 346 -6.73 17.03 14.58
N THR A 347 -8.04 16.81 14.41
CA THR A 347 -9.07 16.84 15.45
C THR A 347 -9.53 15.43 15.82
N ARG A 348 -10.28 15.26 16.92
CA ARG A 348 -10.85 13.97 17.32
C ARG A 348 -12.24 13.74 16.78
N ASP A 349 -13.07 14.77 16.79
CA ASP A 349 -14.48 14.69 16.46
C ASP A 349 -14.91 15.68 15.38
N VAL A 350 -16.15 15.55 14.91
CA VAL A 350 -16.71 16.38 13.85
C VAL A 350 -16.95 17.83 14.26
N ARG A 351 -17.16 18.11 15.55
CA ARG A 351 -17.42 19.47 16.05
C ARG A 351 -16.13 20.26 16.17
N GLU A 352 -15.09 19.65 16.73
CA GLU A 352 -13.73 20.22 16.72
C GLU A 352 -13.30 20.56 15.28
N ALA A 353 -13.54 19.64 14.34
CA ALA A 353 -13.24 19.83 12.91
C ALA A 353 -14.02 21.01 12.31
N TRP A 354 -15.32 21.11 12.62
CA TRP A 354 -16.18 22.19 12.13
C TRP A 354 -15.82 23.55 12.72
N SER A 355 -15.44 23.61 14.00
CA SER A 355 -14.93 24.82 14.63
C SER A 355 -13.71 25.35 13.89
N ALA A 356 -12.73 24.48 13.61
CA ALA A 356 -11.54 24.87 12.84
C ALA A 356 -11.87 25.31 11.40
N PHE A 357 -12.88 24.69 10.76
CA PHE A 357 -13.33 25.09 9.43
C PHE A 357 -14.02 26.46 9.45
N SER A 358 -14.87 26.72 10.45
CA SER A 358 -15.63 27.96 10.59
C SER A 358 -14.73 29.13 10.99
N GLU A 359 -13.79 28.91 11.90
CA GLU A 359 -12.81 29.93 12.33
C GLU A 359 -11.99 30.45 11.15
N TYR A 360 -11.62 29.57 10.19
CA TYR A 360 -10.95 30.00 8.97
C TYR A 360 -11.80 30.98 8.14
N HIS A 361 -13.09 30.69 8.03
CA HIS A 361 -14.04 31.55 7.33
C HIS A 361 -14.25 32.89 8.07
N ASP A 362 -14.36 32.84 9.40
CA ASP A 362 -14.53 34.02 10.25
C ASP A 362 -13.33 34.97 10.19
N LEU A 363 -12.12 34.43 9.99
CA LEU A 363 -10.90 35.19 9.72
C LEU A 363 -10.84 35.76 8.29
N GLY A 364 -11.90 35.63 7.49
CA GLY A 364 -12.01 36.11 6.11
C GLY A 364 -11.45 35.15 5.06
N GLY A 365 -11.20 33.90 5.43
CA GLY A 365 -10.63 32.88 4.55
C GLY A 365 -11.65 32.28 3.59
N ARG A 366 -11.19 31.90 2.40
CA ARG A 366 -12.00 31.15 1.41
C ARG A 366 -11.64 29.68 1.44
N PRO A 367 -12.51 28.78 1.94
CA PRO A 367 -12.16 27.38 2.12
C PRO A 367 -11.70 26.73 0.81
N THR A 368 -10.60 26.00 0.85
CA THR A 368 -10.09 25.30 -0.34
C THR A 368 -10.60 23.87 -0.41
N MET A 369 -10.43 23.22 -1.58
CA MET A 369 -10.75 21.81 -1.77
C MET A 369 -10.10 20.90 -0.70
N ALA A 370 -8.91 21.25 -0.19
CA ALA A 370 -8.25 20.46 0.85
C ALA A 370 -9.02 20.50 2.18
N MET A 371 -9.55 21.66 2.55
CA MET A 371 -10.35 21.84 3.78
C MET A 371 -11.71 21.12 3.65
N TYR A 372 -12.39 21.27 2.51
CA TYR A 372 -13.61 20.51 2.23
C TYR A 372 -13.36 19.00 2.27
N SER A 373 -12.26 18.53 1.65
CA SER A 373 -11.88 17.12 1.66
C SER A 373 -11.62 16.59 3.08
N ALA A 374 -11.01 17.40 3.95
CA ALA A 374 -10.82 17.07 5.36
C ALA A 374 -12.16 16.93 6.09
N MET A 375 -13.08 17.89 5.90
CA MET A 375 -14.43 17.84 6.48
C MET A 375 -15.26 16.67 5.97
N PHE A 376 -15.30 16.41 4.66
CA PHE A 376 -16.00 15.26 4.08
C PHE A 376 -15.49 13.94 4.66
N THR A 377 -14.18 13.85 4.91
CA THR A 377 -13.59 12.68 5.57
C THR A 377 -14.15 12.54 6.98
N LYS A 378 -14.12 13.60 7.80
CA LYS A 378 -14.66 13.57 9.17
C LYS A 378 -16.14 13.17 9.20
N LEU A 379 -16.97 13.80 8.37
CA LEU A 379 -18.41 13.49 8.29
C LEU A 379 -18.68 12.04 7.85
N ALA A 380 -17.93 11.53 6.87
CA ALA A 380 -18.10 10.16 6.39
C ALA A 380 -17.71 9.11 7.44
N PHE A 381 -16.63 9.35 8.19
CA PHE A 381 -16.21 8.44 9.25
C PHE A 381 -17.09 8.54 10.51
N GLU A 382 -17.70 9.69 10.77
CA GLU A 382 -18.73 9.83 11.80
C GLU A 382 -19.99 9.02 11.44
N GLY A 383 -20.47 9.11 10.20
CA GLY A 383 -21.58 8.27 9.74
C GLY A 383 -21.26 6.76 9.86
N ALA A 384 -20.01 6.37 9.58
CA ALA A 384 -19.57 5.00 9.76
C ALA A 384 -19.47 4.59 11.25
N ARG A 385 -19.14 5.52 12.15
CA ARG A 385 -19.09 5.29 13.60
C ARG A 385 -20.48 5.06 14.18
N ILE A 386 -21.46 5.90 13.83
CA ILE A 386 -22.85 5.80 14.31
C ILE A 386 -23.47 4.45 13.91
N GLY A 387 -23.10 3.93 12.74
CA GLY A 387 -23.58 2.62 12.26
C GLY A 387 -22.86 1.39 12.86
N ARG A 388 -21.84 1.56 13.72
CA ARG A 388 -21.12 0.45 14.34
C ARG A 388 -21.71 0.09 15.71
N THR A 389 -21.87 -1.21 15.93
CA THR A 389 -22.30 -1.78 17.22
C THR A 389 -21.13 -2.03 18.18
N VAL A 390 -19.90 -2.17 17.67
CA VAL A 390 -18.70 -2.47 18.48
C VAL A 390 -17.90 -1.20 18.74
N SER A 391 -17.56 -0.96 20.01
CA SER A 391 -16.69 0.15 20.43
C SER A 391 -15.29 0.01 19.81
N TYR A 392 -14.72 1.12 19.34
CA TYR A 392 -13.42 1.15 18.68
C TYR A 392 -12.36 1.72 19.62
N GLU A 393 -11.41 0.89 20.05
CA GLU A 393 -10.45 1.24 21.10
C GLU A 393 -9.14 1.86 20.56
N ALA A 394 -9.14 2.66 19.49
CA ALA A 394 -7.90 3.26 18.97
C ALA A 394 -7.46 4.53 19.69
N ALA A 395 -6.14 4.71 19.81
CA ALA A 395 -5.55 5.98 20.18
C ALA A 395 -5.89 7.04 19.10
N PRO A 396 -6.37 8.24 19.47
CA PRO A 396 -6.88 9.21 18.49
C PRO A 396 -5.81 9.64 17.48
N GLY A 397 -6.09 9.50 16.19
CA GLY A 397 -5.18 9.92 15.11
C GLY A 397 -4.25 8.83 14.58
N ASP A 398 -4.34 7.59 15.08
CA ASP A 398 -3.67 6.44 14.46
C ASP A 398 -4.40 5.96 13.19
N GLY A 399 -5.72 6.15 13.13
CA GLY A 399 -6.52 5.93 11.93
C GLY A 399 -7.39 7.14 11.58
N LYS A 400 -8.45 6.88 10.81
CA LYS A 400 -9.43 7.89 10.38
C LYS A 400 -10.68 7.91 11.25
N GLU A 401 -10.66 7.17 12.35
CA GLU A 401 -11.73 7.15 13.33
C GLU A 401 -12.04 8.56 13.83
N VAL A 402 -13.33 8.75 14.08
CA VAL A 402 -13.86 9.93 14.73
C VAL A 402 -14.33 9.45 16.10
N LEU A 403 -14.02 10.20 17.15
CA LEU A 403 -14.50 9.91 18.49
C LEU A 403 -15.93 10.46 18.68
N PRO A 404 -16.75 9.85 19.55
CA PRO A 404 -18.03 10.44 19.91
C PRO A 404 -17.79 11.83 20.50
N VAL A 405 -18.62 12.79 20.11
CA VAL A 405 -18.59 14.15 20.69
C VAL A 405 -18.72 14.05 22.20
N ALA A 406 -17.87 14.79 22.93
CA ALA A 406 -17.97 14.83 24.39
C ALA A 406 -19.30 15.48 24.80
N ASP A 407 -20.05 14.82 25.69
CA ASP A 407 -21.24 15.44 26.29
C ASP A 407 -20.82 16.29 27.48
N ASP A 408 -20.03 17.31 27.18
CA ASP A 408 -19.65 18.32 28.15
C ASP A 408 -20.89 19.17 28.47
N ASN A 409 -20.93 19.78 29.66
CA ASN A 409 -22.00 20.68 30.14
C ASN A 409 -22.08 22.02 29.36
N PHE A 410 -21.83 22.00 28.05
CA PHE A 410 -21.96 23.16 27.18
C PHE A 410 -23.43 23.55 26.97
N SER A 411 -23.68 24.85 26.83
CA SER A 411 -25.00 25.37 26.52
C SER A 411 -25.52 24.86 25.17
N THR A 412 -26.85 24.74 25.04
CA THR A 412 -27.50 24.32 23.78
C THR A 412 -27.09 25.22 22.61
N SER A 413 -26.94 26.53 22.85
CA SER A 413 -26.48 27.50 21.84
C SER A 413 -25.07 27.20 21.36
N TYR A 414 -24.14 26.91 22.27
CA TYR A 414 -22.77 26.50 21.91
C TYR A 414 -22.81 25.20 21.10
N LYS A 415 -23.61 24.22 21.54
CA LYS A 415 -23.78 22.95 20.82
C LYS A 415 -24.31 23.16 19.39
N LEU A 416 -25.18 24.14 19.15
CA LEU A 416 -25.73 24.43 17.82
C LEU A 416 -24.73 25.12 16.90
N HIS A 417 -23.97 26.11 17.40
CA HIS A 417 -22.95 26.82 16.61
C HIS A 417 -21.83 25.91 16.10
N HIS A 418 -21.49 24.88 16.87
CA HIS A 418 -20.43 23.92 16.51
C HIS A 418 -20.96 22.67 15.79
N GLN A 419 -22.22 22.66 15.37
CA GLN A 419 -22.79 21.54 14.61
C GLN A 419 -22.48 21.70 13.11
N PRO A 420 -21.78 20.74 12.48
CA PRO A 420 -21.52 20.81 11.04
C PRO A 420 -22.79 20.57 10.21
N PRO A 421 -22.85 21.11 8.97
CA PRO A 421 -23.86 20.75 7.98
C PRO A 421 -23.76 19.27 7.59
N ALA A 422 -24.82 18.74 6.95
CA ALA A 422 -24.76 17.41 6.36
C ALA A 422 -23.74 17.36 5.21
N LEU A 423 -23.26 16.16 4.88
CA LEU A 423 -22.26 15.98 3.83
C LEU A 423 -22.72 16.55 2.48
N ASP A 424 -23.99 16.34 2.14
CA ASP A 424 -24.57 16.79 0.87
C ASP A 424 -24.71 18.32 0.84
N ASP A 425 -25.16 18.94 1.94
CA ASP A 425 -25.24 20.41 2.07
C ASP A 425 -23.86 21.07 1.95
N LEU A 426 -22.85 20.49 2.61
CA LEU A 426 -21.47 20.96 2.53
C LEU A 426 -20.89 20.78 1.12
N TYR A 427 -21.30 19.71 0.43
CA TYR A 427 -20.90 19.47 -0.95
C TYR A 427 -21.51 20.50 -1.89
N ASP A 428 -22.79 20.85 -1.71
CA ASP A 428 -23.47 21.87 -2.48
C ASP A 428 -22.80 23.24 -2.28
N GLN A 429 -22.48 23.60 -1.02
CA GLN A 429 -21.69 24.79 -0.70
C GLN A 429 -20.32 24.82 -1.41
N MET A 430 -19.62 23.68 -1.47
CA MET A 430 -18.36 23.57 -2.19
C MET A 430 -18.54 23.84 -3.69
N ILE A 431 -19.57 23.26 -4.31
CA ILE A 431 -19.86 23.46 -5.74
C ILE A 431 -20.27 24.91 -6.04
N ASP A 432 -21.09 25.51 -5.18
CA ASP A 432 -21.54 26.90 -5.29
C ASP A 432 -20.39 27.89 -5.15
N SER A 433 -19.38 27.55 -4.32
CA SER A 433 -18.13 28.31 -4.22
C SER A 433 -17.22 28.18 -5.47
N GLY A 434 -17.64 27.43 -6.48
CA GLY A 434 -16.91 27.21 -7.74
C GLY A 434 -15.83 26.13 -7.66
N ILE A 435 -15.74 25.38 -6.56
CA ILE A 435 -14.72 24.35 -6.34
C ILE A 435 -15.23 22.99 -6.81
N ARG A 436 -14.56 22.39 -7.79
CA ARG A 436 -14.94 21.07 -8.33
C ARG A 436 -14.14 19.94 -7.69
N PRO A 437 -14.77 18.77 -7.43
CA PRO A 437 -14.07 17.64 -6.83
C PRO A 437 -13.04 17.07 -7.81
N SER A 438 -11.79 16.96 -7.38
CA SER A 438 -10.72 16.35 -8.19
C SER A 438 -9.72 15.58 -7.32
N GLY A 439 -8.89 14.76 -7.95
CA GLY A 439 -7.82 14.01 -7.29
C GLY A 439 -8.33 13.20 -6.08
N GLN A 440 -7.72 13.43 -4.92
CA GLN A 440 -8.05 12.71 -3.68
C GLN A 440 -9.46 13.01 -3.17
N CYS A 441 -9.93 14.26 -3.30
CA CYS A 441 -11.26 14.65 -2.86
C CYS A 441 -12.34 13.84 -3.59
N LEU A 442 -12.22 13.71 -4.92
CA LEU A 442 -13.15 12.90 -5.71
C LEU A 442 -13.10 11.41 -5.33
N ILE A 443 -11.90 10.86 -5.13
CA ILE A 443 -11.73 9.45 -4.71
C ILE A 443 -12.40 9.20 -3.35
N GLN A 444 -12.27 10.14 -2.40
CA GLN A 444 -12.90 10.03 -1.09
C GLN A 444 -14.43 10.15 -1.17
N LEU A 445 -14.94 11.11 -1.93
CA LEU A 445 -16.39 11.27 -2.16
C LEU A 445 -17.00 10.00 -2.79
N LEU A 446 -16.38 9.44 -3.83
CA LEU A 446 -16.80 8.15 -4.40
C LEU A 446 -16.73 7.01 -3.39
N GLY A 447 -15.63 6.95 -2.62
CA GLY A 447 -15.41 5.95 -1.59
C GLY A 447 -16.43 6.00 -0.45
N HIS A 448 -17.08 7.14 -0.19
CA HIS A 448 -18.06 7.31 0.88
C HIS A 448 -19.48 7.65 0.39
N ALA A 449 -19.72 7.64 -0.92
CA ALA A 449 -21.02 7.97 -1.49
C ALA A 449 -22.15 7.07 -0.94
N SER A 450 -23.29 7.67 -0.65
CA SER A 450 -24.47 7.01 -0.08
C SER A 450 -25.23 6.16 -1.11
N SER A 451 -25.02 6.38 -2.41
CA SER A 451 -25.61 5.64 -3.52
C SER A 451 -24.75 5.71 -4.79
N VAL A 452 -25.04 4.84 -5.77
CA VAL A 452 -24.40 4.89 -7.10
C VAL A 452 -24.74 6.19 -7.84
N GLN A 453 -25.97 6.68 -7.69
CA GLN A 453 -26.43 7.95 -8.28
C GLN A 453 -25.65 9.15 -7.73
N GLN A 454 -25.39 9.17 -6.41
CA GLN A 454 -24.57 10.20 -5.80
C GLN A 454 -23.12 10.15 -6.32
N GLY A 455 -22.55 8.94 -6.52
CA GLY A 455 -21.26 8.80 -7.18
C GLY A 455 -21.25 9.31 -8.62
N LEU A 456 -22.31 9.08 -9.39
CA LEU A 456 -22.47 9.63 -10.75
C LEU A 456 -22.54 11.16 -10.73
N ARG A 457 -23.23 11.74 -9.75
CA ARG A 457 -23.26 13.20 -9.53
C ARG A 457 -21.83 13.73 -9.36
N TYR A 458 -21.04 13.12 -8.46
CA TYR A 458 -19.65 13.53 -8.23
C TYR A 458 -18.77 13.42 -9.47
N LEU A 459 -18.92 12.36 -10.27
CA LEU A 459 -18.19 12.20 -11.53
C LEU A 459 -18.55 13.29 -12.54
N ARG A 460 -19.85 13.58 -12.72
CA ARG A 460 -20.33 14.62 -13.64
C ARG A 460 -19.83 16.01 -13.21
N ASP A 461 -19.94 16.32 -11.93
CA ASP A 461 -19.52 17.61 -11.38
C ASP A 461 -18.00 17.81 -11.44
N SER A 462 -17.21 16.74 -11.43
CA SER A 462 -15.74 16.82 -11.55
C SER A 462 -15.27 17.38 -12.90
N LYS A 463 -16.05 17.20 -13.98
CA LYS A 463 -15.67 17.50 -15.37
C LYS A 463 -14.32 16.91 -15.83
N LEU A 464 -13.76 15.94 -15.10
CA LEU A 464 -12.49 15.28 -15.44
C LEU A 464 -12.62 14.37 -16.65
N ILE A 465 -13.84 13.90 -16.90
CA ILE A 465 -14.16 12.89 -17.91
C ILE A 465 -15.40 13.38 -18.66
N ASP A 466 -15.47 13.13 -19.96
CA ASP A 466 -16.58 13.48 -20.83
C ASP A 466 -17.86 12.70 -20.48
N GLY A 467 -19.02 13.30 -20.81
CA GLY A 467 -20.33 12.73 -20.52
C GLY A 467 -20.54 11.34 -21.13
N ALA A 468 -19.94 11.06 -22.29
CA ALA A 468 -20.03 9.75 -22.94
C ALA A 468 -19.30 8.65 -22.15
N THR A 469 -18.10 8.93 -21.63
CA THR A 469 -17.40 7.97 -20.77
C THR A 469 -18.12 7.78 -19.43
N VAL A 470 -18.71 8.84 -18.86
CA VAL A 470 -19.55 8.71 -17.65
C VAL A 470 -20.79 7.84 -17.94
N ALA A 471 -21.41 7.97 -19.12
CA ALA A 471 -22.52 7.13 -19.54
C ALA A 471 -22.08 5.65 -19.69
N SER A 472 -20.91 5.40 -20.28
CA SER A 472 -20.31 4.06 -20.37
C SER A 472 -20.05 3.44 -19.00
N LEU A 473 -19.52 4.21 -18.04
CA LEU A 473 -19.33 3.76 -16.66
C LEU A 473 -20.64 3.40 -15.95
N SER A 474 -21.75 4.08 -16.29
CA SER A 474 -23.07 3.84 -15.72
C SER A 474 -23.86 2.69 -16.36
N GLY A 475 -23.36 2.08 -17.45
CA GLY A 475 -24.07 1.02 -18.18
C GLY A 475 -25.21 1.51 -19.09
N ASN A 476 -25.41 2.83 -19.20
CA ASN A 476 -26.55 3.45 -19.90
C ASN A 476 -26.34 3.69 -21.41
N SER A 477 -25.42 2.99 -22.08
CA SER A 477 -25.17 3.24 -23.52
C SER A 477 -25.13 1.97 -24.36
N SER A 478 -25.85 2.01 -25.48
CA SER A 478 -25.63 1.16 -26.67
C SER A 478 -24.24 1.33 -27.30
N ALA A 479 -23.41 2.26 -26.79
CA ALA A 479 -22.00 2.47 -27.15
C ALA A 479 -21.05 1.44 -26.48
N SER A 480 -21.47 0.17 -26.49
CA SER A 480 -20.62 -0.97 -26.16
C SER A 480 -19.35 -0.92 -27.02
N LYS A 481 -18.18 -1.11 -26.39
CA LYS A 481 -16.86 -1.42 -27.00
C LYS A 481 -15.87 -0.27 -27.33
N SER A 482 -15.81 0.83 -26.56
CA SER A 482 -14.63 1.73 -26.66
C SER A 482 -13.67 1.56 -25.47
N SER A 483 -12.82 0.53 -25.52
CA SER A 483 -11.72 0.33 -24.54
C SER A 483 -10.82 1.56 -24.39
N GLY A 484 -10.70 2.36 -25.45
CA GLY A 484 -9.96 3.62 -25.46
C GLY A 484 -10.54 4.71 -24.54
N ALA A 485 -11.86 4.77 -24.34
CA ALA A 485 -12.48 5.75 -23.45
C ALA A 485 -12.21 5.43 -21.98
N LEU A 486 -12.33 4.15 -21.60
CA LEU A 486 -12.05 3.67 -20.24
C LEU A 486 -10.58 3.88 -19.83
N ARG A 487 -9.65 3.83 -20.79
CA ARG A 487 -8.22 4.10 -20.55
C ARG A 487 -7.92 5.55 -20.21
N LYS A 488 -8.77 6.51 -20.63
CA LYS A 488 -8.61 7.94 -20.28
C LYS A 488 -8.93 8.23 -18.81
N VAL A 489 -9.72 7.36 -18.16
CA VAL A 489 -10.10 7.55 -16.76
C VAL A 489 -8.89 7.27 -15.85
N PRO A 490 -8.50 8.23 -14.98
CA PRO A 490 -7.41 8.00 -14.02
C PRO A 490 -7.64 6.73 -13.20
N THR A 491 -6.62 5.87 -13.12
CA THR A 491 -6.72 4.56 -12.46
C THR A 491 -7.29 4.62 -11.03
N PRO A 492 -6.91 5.59 -10.16
CA PRO A 492 -7.49 5.68 -8.83
C PRO A 492 -8.99 6.01 -8.80
N VAL A 493 -9.45 6.85 -9.74
CA VAL A 493 -10.88 7.22 -9.87
C VAL A 493 -11.68 6.02 -10.37
N PHE A 494 -11.16 5.29 -11.36
CA PHE A 494 -11.79 4.06 -11.83
C PHE A 494 -11.86 2.99 -10.74
N SER A 495 -10.78 2.78 -9.99
CA SER A 495 -10.80 1.85 -8.86
C SER A 495 -11.84 2.25 -7.81
N ALA A 496 -11.97 3.55 -7.49
CA ALA A 496 -12.98 4.04 -6.56
C ALA A 496 -14.41 3.83 -7.09
N TRP A 497 -14.61 3.99 -8.39
CA TRP A 497 -15.89 3.71 -9.05
C TRP A 497 -16.26 2.22 -9.00
N ILE A 498 -15.33 1.32 -9.32
CA ILE A 498 -15.56 -0.13 -9.18
C ILE A 498 -15.90 -0.49 -7.73
N SER A 499 -15.14 0.04 -6.76
CA SER A 499 -15.45 -0.14 -5.33
C SER A 499 -16.86 0.36 -4.95
N LEU A 500 -17.32 1.46 -5.53
CA LEU A 500 -18.66 1.98 -5.32
C LEU A 500 -19.73 1.02 -5.85
N LEU A 501 -19.57 0.53 -7.09
CA LEU A 501 -20.48 -0.46 -7.69
C LEU A 501 -20.55 -1.73 -6.84
N CYS A 502 -19.39 -2.27 -6.47
CA CYS A 502 -19.26 -3.47 -5.66
C CYS A 502 -19.81 -3.29 -4.22
N ARG A 503 -19.79 -2.08 -3.65
CA ARG A 503 -20.42 -1.81 -2.35
C ARG A 503 -21.95 -1.87 -2.40
N PHE A 504 -22.55 -1.46 -3.51
CA PHE A 504 -24.00 -1.42 -3.69
C PHE A 504 -24.54 -2.62 -4.48
N ALA A 505 -23.75 -3.69 -4.62
CA ALA A 505 -24.23 -4.96 -5.14
C ALA A 505 -25.37 -5.52 -4.25
N PRO A 506 -26.41 -6.14 -4.84
CA PRO A 506 -27.58 -6.62 -4.12
C PRO A 506 -27.22 -7.72 -3.10
N GLN A 507 -27.92 -7.69 -1.96
CA GLN A 507 -27.74 -8.65 -0.86
C GLN A 507 -29.09 -9.15 -0.37
N LEU A 508 -29.15 -10.44 -0.03
CA LEU A 508 -30.33 -11.08 0.57
C LEU A 508 -30.35 -10.77 2.09
N ARG A 509 -31.45 -10.23 2.63
CA ARG A 509 -31.67 -10.10 4.07
C ARG A 509 -32.74 -11.08 4.55
N ALA A 510 -32.49 -11.72 5.69
CA ALA A 510 -33.57 -12.28 6.49
C ALA A 510 -34.29 -11.13 7.21
N ASP A 511 -35.62 -11.10 7.16
CA ASP A 511 -36.41 -10.10 7.87
C ASP A 511 -36.33 -10.39 9.38
N ARG A 512 -35.97 -9.38 10.18
CA ARG A 512 -35.81 -9.52 11.64
C ARG A 512 -36.97 -8.94 12.45
N ASP A 513 -38.02 -8.43 11.80
CA ASP A 513 -39.15 -7.82 12.50
C ASP A 513 -40.37 -8.75 12.48
N GLY A 514 -40.36 -9.72 13.41
CA GLY A 514 -41.51 -10.49 13.83
C GLY A 514 -41.33 -10.84 15.30
N SER A 515 -41.88 -10.00 16.17
CA SER A 515 -41.93 -10.16 17.63
C SER A 515 -42.30 -11.59 18.04
N ASP A 516 -41.66 -12.07 19.11
CA ASP A 516 -41.98 -13.29 19.84
C ASP A 516 -43.50 -13.55 19.90
N GLY A 517 -43.94 -14.55 19.15
CA GLY A 517 -45.34 -14.95 19.06
C GLY A 517 -45.45 -16.25 18.26
N GLU A 518 -45.57 -17.35 19.01
CA GLU A 518 -46.00 -18.71 18.68
C GLU A 518 -45.91 -19.25 17.24
N ALA A 519 -45.38 -20.48 17.18
CA ALA A 519 -45.22 -21.33 16.03
C ALA A 519 -46.41 -21.34 15.05
N GLN A 520 -46.16 -20.86 13.82
CA GLN A 520 -46.76 -21.37 12.59
C GLN A 520 -45.79 -21.16 11.43
N SER A 521 -45.40 -22.27 10.78
CA SER A 521 -44.74 -22.29 9.49
C SER A 521 -45.58 -21.52 8.47
N PHE A 522 -44.99 -20.58 7.73
CA PHE A 522 -45.00 -20.46 6.25
C PHE A 522 -44.41 -19.09 5.83
N ASP A 523 -43.47 -19.15 4.89
CA ASP A 523 -42.78 -18.06 4.17
C ASP A 523 -42.01 -17.00 4.98
N ARG A 524 -40.71 -17.25 5.20
CA ARG A 524 -39.72 -16.17 5.38
C ARG A 524 -39.62 -15.38 4.07
N ALA A 525 -40.32 -14.25 3.97
CA ALA A 525 -40.10 -13.29 2.90
C ALA A 525 -38.68 -12.71 3.04
N MET A 526 -37.73 -13.20 2.23
CA MET A 526 -36.38 -12.65 2.16
C MET A 526 -36.43 -11.30 1.43
N ALA A 527 -36.16 -10.21 2.15
CA ALA A 527 -36.13 -8.89 1.55
C ALA A 527 -34.78 -8.64 0.86
N ILE A 528 -34.79 -8.31 -0.45
CA ILE A 528 -33.58 -7.85 -1.14
C ILE A 528 -33.26 -6.45 -0.64
N LYS A 529 -32.08 -6.24 -0.03
CA LYS A 529 -31.61 -4.91 0.35
C LYS A 529 -31.13 -4.15 -0.90
N GLU A 530 -32.06 -3.76 -1.76
CA GLU A 530 -31.81 -2.69 -2.71
C GLU A 530 -32.00 -1.36 -1.99
N LYS A 531 -31.01 -0.46 -2.03
CA LYS A 531 -31.36 0.95 -1.81
C LYS A 531 -32.25 1.35 -3.00
N PRO A 532 -33.46 1.85 -2.75
CA PRO A 532 -34.52 1.86 -3.75
C PRO A 532 -34.13 2.75 -4.93
N ARG A 533 -34.55 2.33 -6.14
CA ARG A 533 -34.60 3.09 -7.42
C ARG A 533 -33.51 2.86 -8.48
N SER A 534 -33.04 1.63 -8.70
CA SER A 534 -32.42 1.31 -9.99
C SER A 534 -32.84 -0.07 -10.48
N GLY A 535 -33.78 -0.12 -11.43
CA GLY A 535 -34.23 -1.38 -12.03
C GLY A 535 -33.05 -2.20 -12.57
N SER A 536 -33.18 -3.54 -12.52
CA SER A 536 -32.37 -4.55 -13.23
C SER A 536 -30.84 -4.32 -13.39
N PHE A 537 -30.20 -3.49 -12.58
CA PHE A 537 -28.78 -3.16 -12.77
C PHE A 537 -27.92 -4.22 -12.07
N GLN A 538 -27.38 -5.16 -12.86
CA GLN A 538 -26.44 -6.17 -12.36
C GLN A 538 -25.06 -5.53 -12.11
N ALA A 539 -24.88 -4.92 -10.93
CA ALA A 539 -23.68 -4.16 -10.60
C ALA A 539 -22.37 -4.99 -10.67
N LEU A 540 -22.43 -6.27 -10.30
CA LEU A 540 -21.26 -7.16 -10.26
C LEU A 540 -20.81 -7.61 -11.64
N SER A 541 -21.75 -8.00 -12.52
CA SER A 541 -21.41 -8.37 -13.90
C SER A 541 -20.88 -7.17 -14.68
N HIS A 542 -21.52 -6.00 -14.52
CA HIS A 542 -21.02 -4.75 -15.11
C HIS A 542 -19.63 -4.38 -14.61
N ALA A 543 -19.35 -4.54 -13.31
CA ALA A 543 -18.02 -4.31 -12.76
C ALA A 543 -16.97 -5.27 -13.36
N ALA A 544 -17.29 -6.57 -13.49
CA ALA A 544 -16.41 -7.55 -14.12
C ALA A 544 -16.12 -7.21 -15.59
N ASP A 545 -17.15 -6.79 -16.34
CA ASP A 545 -17.01 -6.37 -17.73
C ASP A 545 -16.12 -5.14 -17.88
N LEU A 546 -16.29 -4.13 -17.02
CA LEU A 546 -15.43 -2.94 -17.02
C LEU A 546 -13.96 -3.28 -16.73
N LEU A 547 -13.69 -4.19 -15.79
CA LEU A 547 -12.33 -4.63 -15.46
C LEU A 547 -11.68 -5.33 -16.67
N LYS A 548 -12.43 -6.24 -17.31
CA LYS A 548 -12.00 -7.00 -18.48
C LYS A 548 -11.76 -6.08 -19.69
N GLN A 549 -12.69 -5.20 -20.03
CA GLN A 549 -12.58 -4.28 -21.16
C GLN A 549 -11.40 -3.30 -21.03
N ARG A 550 -11.11 -2.84 -19.80
CA ARG A 550 -9.98 -1.94 -19.54
C ARG A 550 -8.63 -2.67 -19.57
N HIS A 551 -8.60 -3.98 -19.32
CA HIS A 551 -7.36 -4.73 -19.00
C HIS A 551 -6.57 -4.04 -17.88
N THR A 552 -7.24 -3.75 -16.76
CA THR A 552 -6.64 -2.95 -15.68
C THR A 552 -5.61 -3.76 -14.87
N THR A 553 -4.45 -3.16 -14.63
CA THR A 553 -3.40 -3.69 -13.72
C THR A 553 -3.60 -3.24 -12.25
N SER A 554 -4.72 -2.58 -11.96
CA SER A 554 -5.03 -2.06 -10.62
C SER A 554 -5.62 -3.15 -9.72
N ARG A 555 -4.77 -3.79 -8.89
CA ARG A 555 -5.19 -4.78 -7.88
C ARG A 555 -6.37 -4.32 -7.01
N PRO A 556 -6.42 -3.07 -6.48
CA PRO A 556 -7.55 -2.64 -5.64
C PRO A 556 -8.92 -2.68 -6.33
N ALA A 557 -8.96 -2.54 -7.67
CA ALA A 557 -10.22 -2.60 -8.42
C ALA A 557 -10.73 -4.05 -8.52
N TRP A 558 -9.82 -5.00 -8.77
CA TRP A 558 -10.12 -6.43 -8.74
C TRP A 558 -10.53 -6.90 -7.35
N TYR A 559 -9.82 -6.47 -6.31
CA TYR A 559 -10.13 -6.88 -4.93
C TYR A 559 -11.48 -6.34 -4.44
N ALA A 560 -11.94 -5.19 -4.96
CA ALA A 560 -13.29 -4.72 -4.69
C ALA A 560 -14.36 -5.67 -5.24
N LEU A 561 -14.18 -6.18 -6.46
CA LEU A 561 -15.05 -7.21 -7.04
C LEU A 561 -14.96 -8.52 -6.25
N PHE A 562 -13.74 -9.00 -6.00
CA PHE A 562 -13.52 -10.26 -5.28
C PHE A 562 -14.17 -10.21 -3.90
N HIS A 563 -13.97 -9.12 -3.16
CA HIS A 563 -14.56 -8.95 -1.85
C HIS A 563 -16.08 -8.90 -1.93
N ALA A 564 -16.67 -8.28 -2.95
CA ALA A 564 -18.12 -8.24 -3.07
C ALA A 564 -18.72 -9.61 -3.35
N LEU A 565 -18.05 -10.45 -4.16
CA LEU A 565 -18.45 -11.84 -4.41
C LEU A 565 -18.24 -12.74 -3.19
N ALA A 566 -17.20 -12.48 -2.39
CA ALA A 566 -16.89 -13.23 -1.18
C ALA A 566 -17.79 -12.85 0.03
N ARG A 567 -18.59 -11.76 -0.06
CA ARG A 567 -19.56 -11.42 0.99
C ARG A 567 -20.62 -12.53 1.10
N ARG A 568 -21.12 -12.76 2.31
CA ARG A 568 -22.29 -13.61 2.56
C ARG A 568 -23.54 -12.99 1.95
N ASN A 569 -24.46 -13.82 1.47
CA ASN A 569 -25.74 -13.42 0.89
C ASN A 569 -25.60 -12.54 -0.35
N ALA A 570 -24.52 -12.69 -1.11
CA ALA A 570 -24.29 -11.94 -2.34
C ALA A 570 -25.21 -12.51 -3.43
N ILE A 571 -26.05 -11.66 -4.03
CA ILE A 571 -27.00 -12.10 -5.06
C ILE A 571 -26.33 -11.98 -6.43
N ILE A 572 -26.21 -13.11 -7.14
CA ILE A 572 -25.70 -13.17 -8.51
C ILE A 572 -26.87 -13.33 -9.49
N ALA A 573 -27.71 -14.35 -9.26
CA ALA A 573 -28.90 -14.62 -10.04
C ALA A 573 -30.13 -14.32 -9.18
N ARG A 574 -30.99 -13.41 -9.65
CA ARG A 574 -32.23 -13.05 -8.92
C ARG A 574 -33.28 -14.17 -8.96
N ASP A 575 -33.18 -15.04 -9.95
CA ASP A 575 -34.11 -16.15 -10.17
C ASP A 575 -33.85 -17.32 -9.20
N GLU A 576 -32.63 -17.37 -8.62
CA GLU A 576 -32.25 -18.32 -7.59
C GLU A 576 -32.52 -17.67 -6.22
N THR A 577 -33.61 -18.07 -5.56
CA THR A 577 -33.96 -17.56 -4.22
C THR A 577 -33.19 -18.24 -3.09
N ASP A 578 -32.43 -19.31 -3.40
CA ASP A 578 -31.61 -20.03 -2.43
C ASP A 578 -30.26 -19.33 -2.21
N ASP A 579 -29.91 -19.13 -0.93
CA ASP A 579 -28.67 -18.50 -0.49
C ASP A 579 -27.46 -19.40 -0.81
N ALA A 580 -27.64 -20.72 -0.67
CA ALA A 580 -26.55 -21.69 -0.91
C ALA A 580 -26.18 -21.75 -2.41
N GLN A 581 -27.17 -21.77 -3.30
CA GLN A 581 -26.91 -21.77 -4.74
C GLN A 581 -26.27 -20.46 -5.22
N ASN A 582 -26.70 -19.31 -4.68
CA ASN A 582 -26.05 -18.01 -4.97
C ASN A 582 -24.60 -17.96 -4.50
N ASP A 583 -24.27 -18.57 -3.36
CA ASP A 583 -22.91 -18.62 -2.85
C ASP A 583 -21.98 -19.51 -3.70
N VAL A 584 -22.49 -20.63 -4.22
CA VAL A 584 -21.77 -21.46 -5.21
C VAL A 584 -21.56 -20.70 -6.53
N LEU A 585 -22.59 -20.02 -7.04
CA LEU A 585 -22.48 -19.19 -8.25
C LEU A 585 -21.50 -18.02 -8.06
N ALA A 586 -21.52 -17.38 -6.89
CA ALA A 586 -20.59 -16.30 -6.56
C ALA A 586 -19.13 -16.78 -6.59
N TRP A 587 -18.86 -18.01 -6.14
CA TRP A 587 -17.54 -18.63 -6.26
C TRP A 587 -17.14 -18.91 -7.71
N GLN A 588 -18.04 -19.45 -8.53
CA GLN A 588 -17.74 -19.69 -9.94
C GLN A 588 -17.36 -18.40 -10.68
N VAL A 589 -18.09 -17.31 -10.42
CA VAL A 589 -17.78 -15.97 -10.95
C VAL A 589 -16.45 -15.46 -10.39
N LEU A 590 -16.18 -15.66 -9.09
CA LEU A 590 -14.93 -15.27 -8.44
C LEU A 590 -13.72 -15.99 -9.05
N ALA A 591 -13.81 -17.32 -9.22
CA ALA A 591 -12.77 -18.14 -9.84
C ALA A 591 -12.55 -17.74 -11.31
N ALA A 592 -13.60 -17.43 -12.06
CA ALA A 592 -13.48 -16.90 -13.42
C ALA A 592 -12.79 -15.53 -13.45
N ALA A 593 -13.17 -14.62 -12.54
CA ALA A 593 -12.55 -13.32 -12.42
C ALA A 593 -11.07 -13.41 -11.99
N LEU A 594 -10.72 -14.40 -11.15
CA LEU A 594 -9.32 -14.69 -10.78
C LEU A 594 -8.50 -15.16 -11.99
N ARG A 595 -9.07 -15.99 -12.86
CA ARG A 595 -8.41 -16.36 -14.14
C ARG A 595 -8.17 -15.15 -15.03
N ASP A 596 -9.16 -14.24 -15.14
CA ASP A 596 -9.00 -13.00 -15.92
C ASP A 596 -8.00 -12.03 -15.27
N PHE A 597 -7.88 -12.01 -13.95
CA PHE A 597 -6.84 -11.31 -13.19
C PHE A 597 -5.44 -11.87 -13.54
N HIS A 598 -5.26 -13.19 -13.55
CA HIS A 598 -4.00 -13.82 -13.96
C HIS A 598 -3.66 -13.58 -15.45
N LYS A 599 -4.67 -13.53 -16.35
CA LYS A 599 -4.45 -13.16 -17.76
C LYS A 599 -3.95 -11.72 -17.93
N CYS A 600 -4.18 -10.84 -16.96
CA CYS A 600 -3.61 -9.50 -16.93
C CYS A 600 -2.14 -9.48 -16.43
N GLY A 601 -1.54 -10.64 -16.15
CA GLY A 601 -0.18 -10.77 -15.62
C GLY A 601 -0.04 -10.40 -14.14
N LEU A 602 -1.15 -10.35 -13.40
CA LEU A 602 -1.17 -10.02 -11.97
C LEU A 602 -1.05 -11.27 -11.12
N GLU A 603 -0.41 -11.13 -9.97
CA GLU A 603 -0.32 -12.15 -8.90
C GLU A 603 -1.04 -11.63 -7.64
N LEU A 604 -1.61 -12.56 -6.88
CA LEU A 604 -2.26 -12.28 -5.60
C LEU A 604 -1.20 -11.83 -4.58
N ASP A 605 -1.50 -10.75 -3.86
CA ASP A 605 -0.83 -10.42 -2.61
C ASP A 605 -1.58 -11.08 -1.43
N PRO A 606 -1.05 -11.04 -0.20
CA PRO A 606 -1.70 -11.65 0.96
C PRO A 606 -3.16 -11.23 1.19
N ARG A 607 -3.49 -9.98 0.86
CA ARG A 607 -4.85 -9.46 1.01
C ARG A 607 -5.78 -10.04 -0.06
N GLY A 608 -5.33 -10.09 -1.30
CA GLY A 608 -6.05 -10.75 -2.39
C GLY A 608 -6.33 -12.20 -2.05
N PHE A 609 -5.30 -12.92 -1.59
CA PHE A 609 -5.43 -14.33 -1.19
C PHE A 609 -6.43 -14.55 -0.06
N GLN A 610 -6.40 -13.72 1.00
CA GLN A 610 -7.38 -13.78 2.08
C GLN A 610 -8.83 -13.70 1.55
N ILE A 611 -9.09 -12.77 0.63
CA ILE A 611 -10.44 -12.60 0.05
C ILE A 611 -10.87 -13.85 -0.74
N ILE A 612 -9.95 -14.48 -1.47
CA ILE A 612 -10.21 -15.73 -2.19
C ILE A 612 -10.51 -16.87 -1.20
N CYS A 613 -9.74 -17.00 -0.12
CA CYS A 613 -10.01 -17.98 0.95
C CYS A 613 -11.40 -17.77 1.58
N ASP A 614 -11.78 -16.52 1.87
CA ASP A 614 -13.10 -16.21 2.41
C ASP A 614 -14.24 -16.60 1.45
N GLY A 615 -14.08 -16.32 0.15
CA GLY A 615 -15.03 -16.70 -0.89
C GLY A 615 -15.14 -18.22 -1.07
N PHE A 616 -14.02 -18.94 -1.00
CA PHE A 616 -13.98 -20.39 -1.12
C PHE A 616 -14.62 -21.08 0.08
N CYS A 617 -14.24 -20.69 1.30
CA CYS A 617 -14.85 -21.17 2.54
C CYS A 617 -16.38 -21.05 2.49
N LYS A 618 -16.88 -19.91 2.00
CA LYS A 618 -18.31 -19.66 1.84
C LYS A 618 -18.95 -20.68 0.90
N ALA A 619 -18.34 -20.91 -0.27
CA ALA A 619 -18.84 -21.84 -1.27
C ALA A 619 -18.85 -23.30 -0.80
N VAL A 620 -17.80 -23.74 -0.10
CA VAL A 620 -17.73 -25.11 0.46
C VAL A 620 -18.81 -25.33 1.52
N LEU A 621 -19.06 -24.34 2.38
CA LEU A 621 -20.13 -24.45 3.38
C LEU A 621 -21.52 -24.50 2.72
N ALA A 622 -21.74 -23.72 1.66
CA ALA A 622 -22.97 -23.73 0.88
C ALA A 622 -23.16 -25.04 0.09
N SER A 623 -22.07 -25.62 -0.44
CA SER A 623 -22.14 -26.85 -1.22
C SER A 623 -22.45 -28.08 -0.36
N LYS A 624 -22.07 -28.07 0.92
CA LYS A 624 -22.49 -29.11 1.90
C LYS A 624 -24.01 -29.11 2.15
N SER A 625 -24.69 -27.98 1.95
CA SER A 625 -26.16 -27.90 2.04
C SER A 625 -26.86 -28.15 0.70
N ALA A 626 -26.22 -27.87 -0.44
CA ALA A 626 -26.78 -28.03 -1.77
C ALA A 626 -26.36 -29.38 -2.39
N MET A 627 -27.25 -30.38 -2.36
CA MET A 627 -26.96 -31.79 -2.68
C MET A 627 -26.39 -32.08 -4.09
N GLU A 628 -26.42 -31.13 -5.04
CA GLU A 628 -26.09 -31.39 -6.46
C GLU A 628 -24.74 -30.84 -6.95
N HIS A 629 -24.08 -29.94 -6.21
CA HIS A 629 -22.88 -29.22 -6.69
C HIS A 629 -21.64 -29.32 -5.76
N GLY A 630 -21.65 -30.29 -4.84
CA GLY A 630 -20.63 -30.46 -3.78
C GLY A 630 -19.20 -30.72 -4.27
N GLU A 631 -19.02 -31.71 -5.15
CA GLU A 631 -17.70 -32.24 -5.50
C GLU A 631 -16.86 -31.26 -6.35
N ALA A 632 -17.47 -30.59 -7.33
CA ALA A 632 -16.75 -29.68 -8.23
C ALA A 632 -16.14 -28.45 -7.53
N VAL A 633 -16.73 -28.02 -6.41
CA VAL A 633 -16.18 -26.91 -5.60
C VAL A 633 -14.99 -27.38 -4.76
N LEU A 634 -14.97 -28.64 -4.32
CA LEU A 634 -13.87 -29.18 -3.50
C LEU A 634 -12.57 -29.30 -4.32
N ASP A 635 -12.67 -29.63 -5.61
CA ASP A 635 -11.50 -29.72 -6.51
C ASP A 635 -10.74 -28.39 -6.65
N ASP A 636 -11.44 -27.26 -6.50
CA ASP A 636 -10.84 -25.93 -6.55
C ASP A 636 -9.90 -25.65 -5.34
N VAL A 637 -9.85 -26.52 -4.32
CA VAL A 637 -8.86 -26.38 -3.23
C VAL A 637 -7.42 -26.42 -3.75
N LEU A 638 -7.17 -27.16 -4.84
CA LEU A 638 -5.85 -27.24 -5.48
C LEU A 638 -5.39 -25.87 -6.03
N LEU A 639 -6.34 -25.05 -6.49
CA LEU A 639 -6.05 -23.67 -6.91
C LEU A 639 -5.55 -22.85 -5.70
N LEU A 640 -6.21 -22.98 -4.54
CA LEU A 640 -5.81 -22.25 -3.34
C LEU A 640 -4.46 -22.72 -2.80
N LYS A 641 -4.18 -24.03 -2.83
CA LYS A 641 -2.86 -24.57 -2.48
C LYS A 641 -1.77 -23.97 -3.37
N ALA A 642 -1.99 -23.96 -4.68
CA ALA A 642 -1.05 -23.37 -5.63
C ALA A 642 -0.83 -21.87 -5.39
N GLU A 643 -1.88 -21.11 -5.09
CA GLU A 643 -1.76 -19.69 -4.74
C GLU A 643 -1.06 -19.49 -3.39
N PHE A 644 -1.31 -20.35 -2.39
CA PHE A 644 -0.62 -20.32 -1.11
C PHE A 644 0.89 -20.55 -1.29
N THR A 645 1.29 -21.58 -2.05
CA THR A 645 2.71 -21.86 -2.33
C THR A 645 3.42 -20.65 -2.96
N LYS A 646 2.76 -19.93 -3.88
CA LYS A 646 3.32 -18.70 -4.49
C LYS A 646 3.54 -17.61 -3.45
N ILE A 647 2.56 -17.33 -2.59
CA ILE A 647 2.67 -16.22 -1.63
C ILE A 647 3.53 -16.57 -0.40
N SER A 648 3.64 -17.85 -0.05
CA SER A 648 4.47 -18.37 1.05
C SER A 648 5.89 -18.70 0.60
N THR A 649 6.20 -18.53 -0.70
CA THR A 649 7.52 -18.74 -1.26
C THR A 649 8.55 -17.95 -0.46
N SER A 650 9.57 -18.69 -0.01
CA SER A 650 10.70 -18.15 0.72
C SER A 650 11.98 -18.68 0.12
N GLU A 651 12.93 -17.79 -0.08
CA GLU A 651 14.26 -18.18 -0.56
C GLU A 651 15.29 -17.35 0.17
N PRO A 652 16.34 -17.96 0.76
CA PRO A 652 17.44 -17.19 1.31
C PRO A 652 18.06 -16.37 0.18
N GLY A 653 18.36 -15.10 0.46
CA GLY A 653 18.92 -14.18 -0.50
C GLY A 653 20.19 -13.53 0.06
N PRO A 654 21.22 -13.30 -0.79
CA PRO A 654 22.36 -12.50 -0.38
C PRO A 654 21.94 -11.04 -0.15
N TYR A 655 22.87 -10.20 0.33
CA TYR A 655 22.71 -8.73 0.40
C TYR A 655 21.51 -8.22 1.21
N GLN A 656 21.13 -8.92 2.29
CA GLN A 656 20.00 -8.56 3.16
C GLN A 656 18.65 -8.51 2.42
N ILE A 657 18.50 -9.29 1.35
CA ILE A 657 17.22 -9.48 0.69
C ILE A 657 16.26 -10.20 1.66
N PRO A 658 15.01 -9.73 1.81
CA PRO A 658 14.02 -10.42 2.64
C PRO A 658 13.82 -11.86 2.18
N ARG A 659 13.81 -12.81 3.13
CA ARG A 659 13.57 -14.23 2.85
C ARG A 659 12.18 -14.48 2.26
N LEU A 660 11.17 -13.81 2.82
CA LEU A 660 9.78 -13.89 2.39
C LEU A 660 9.46 -12.88 1.28
N PHE A 661 8.80 -13.34 0.22
CA PHE A 661 8.38 -12.50 -0.89
C PHE A 661 7.17 -11.65 -0.53
N HIS A 662 6.34 -12.12 0.39
CA HIS A 662 5.18 -11.40 0.88
C HIS A 662 5.14 -11.36 2.40
N SER A 663 4.66 -10.24 2.94
CA SER A 663 4.45 -10.08 4.38
C SER A 663 3.14 -10.77 4.77
N LEU A 664 3.22 -12.08 5.01
CA LEU A 664 2.13 -12.85 5.59
C LEU A 664 1.95 -12.47 7.07
N GLY A 665 0.75 -12.72 7.59
CA GLY A 665 0.37 -12.37 8.95
C GLY A 665 -0.83 -13.21 9.38
N GLY A 666 -1.14 -13.19 10.66
CA GLY A 666 -2.14 -14.08 11.25
C GLY A 666 -3.50 -14.05 10.56
N VAL A 667 -3.96 -12.89 10.09
CA VAL A 667 -5.25 -12.77 9.35
C VAL A 667 -5.28 -13.56 8.04
N HIS A 668 -4.17 -13.59 7.31
CA HIS A 668 -4.07 -14.28 6.02
C HIS A 668 -3.98 -15.80 6.25
N LEU A 669 -3.15 -16.21 7.20
CA LEU A 669 -2.96 -17.61 7.60
C LEU A 669 -4.26 -18.19 8.20
N HIS A 670 -4.96 -17.42 9.02
CA HIS A 670 -6.24 -17.81 9.61
C HIS A 670 -7.32 -18.05 8.55
N ALA A 671 -7.35 -17.24 7.50
CA ALA A 671 -8.27 -17.47 6.39
C ALA A 671 -7.98 -18.77 5.64
N TYR A 672 -6.70 -19.10 5.42
CA TYR A 672 -6.30 -20.36 4.78
C TYR A 672 -6.55 -21.58 5.68
N VAL A 673 -6.23 -21.50 6.97
CA VAL A 673 -6.51 -22.56 7.94
C VAL A 673 -8.01 -22.87 8.01
N ARG A 674 -8.88 -21.86 7.90
CA ARG A 674 -10.33 -22.10 7.80
C ARG A 674 -10.71 -22.86 6.53
N VAL A 675 -10.07 -22.58 5.39
CA VAL A 675 -10.27 -23.33 4.14
C VAL A 675 -9.92 -24.80 4.37
N LEU A 676 -8.72 -25.07 4.86
CA LEU A 676 -8.24 -26.43 5.10
C LEU A 676 -9.12 -27.17 6.12
N GLY A 677 -9.58 -26.45 7.14
CA GLY A 677 -10.49 -26.98 8.15
C GLY A 677 -11.86 -27.38 7.60
N VAL A 678 -12.45 -26.60 6.67
CA VAL A 678 -13.74 -26.97 6.07
C VAL A 678 -13.63 -28.04 4.99
N THR A 679 -12.45 -28.19 4.36
CA THR A 679 -12.14 -29.26 3.39
C THR A 679 -11.53 -30.50 4.02
N GLU A 680 -11.32 -30.50 5.33
CA GLU A 680 -10.76 -31.64 6.10
C GLU A 680 -9.34 -32.04 5.66
N ASP A 681 -8.54 -31.07 5.24
CA ASP A 681 -7.15 -31.27 4.80
C ASP A 681 -6.16 -31.08 5.94
N TRP A 682 -6.16 -32.03 6.87
CA TRP A 682 -5.36 -31.98 8.10
C TRP A 682 -3.86 -31.99 7.85
N TYR A 683 -3.41 -32.71 6.81
CA TYR A 683 -2.00 -32.79 6.45
C TYR A 683 -1.46 -31.43 6.02
N GLU A 684 -2.18 -30.72 5.15
CA GLU A 684 -1.80 -29.37 4.73
C GLU A 684 -1.81 -28.40 5.91
N MET A 685 -2.71 -28.56 6.89
CA MET A 685 -2.71 -27.73 8.10
C MET A 685 -1.41 -27.88 8.91
N ILE A 686 -0.90 -29.10 9.03
CA ILE A 686 0.40 -29.34 9.68
C ILE A 686 1.53 -28.72 8.86
N MET A 687 1.53 -28.86 7.53
CA MET A 687 2.53 -28.21 6.67
C MET A 687 2.53 -26.68 6.83
N VAL A 688 1.35 -26.07 6.96
CA VAL A 688 1.22 -24.63 7.23
C VAL A 688 1.81 -24.27 8.59
N LEU A 689 1.56 -25.08 9.62
CA LEU A 689 2.13 -24.84 10.96
C LEU A 689 3.65 -25.00 10.97
N GLU A 690 4.19 -26.03 10.31
CA GLU A 690 5.63 -26.22 10.13
C GLU A 690 6.26 -25.02 9.42
N TRP A 691 5.63 -24.53 8.36
CA TRP A 691 6.04 -23.30 7.67
C TRP A 691 6.00 -22.09 8.61
N MET A 692 4.94 -21.95 9.42
CA MET A 692 4.85 -20.85 10.39
C MET A 692 5.98 -20.90 11.42
N VAL A 693 6.33 -22.09 11.92
CA VAL A 693 7.42 -22.30 12.88
C VAL A 693 8.76 -21.98 12.24
N HIS A 694 8.99 -22.40 10.99
CA HIS A 694 10.23 -22.12 10.27
C HIS A 694 10.45 -20.61 10.04
N HIS A 695 9.37 -19.84 9.83
CA HIS A 695 9.41 -18.40 9.52
C HIS A 695 8.87 -17.50 10.64
N HIS A 696 8.96 -17.97 11.90
CA HIS A 696 8.35 -17.29 13.04
C HIS A 696 8.96 -15.90 13.32
N GLU A 697 10.25 -15.68 13.05
CA GLU A 697 10.90 -14.37 13.25
C GLU A 697 10.29 -13.29 12.34
N GLU A 698 10.09 -13.61 11.06
CA GLU A 698 9.47 -12.71 10.09
C GLU A 698 7.98 -12.49 10.39
N LEU A 699 7.27 -13.54 10.81
CA LEU A 699 5.87 -13.44 11.22
C LEU A 699 5.70 -12.56 12.47
N ASN A 700 6.55 -12.75 13.48
CA ASN A 700 6.54 -11.95 14.71
C ASN A 700 6.90 -10.48 14.42
N SER A 701 7.90 -10.23 13.56
CA SER A 701 8.26 -8.88 13.11
C SER A 701 7.09 -8.21 12.36
N SER A 702 6.41 -8.92 11.46
CA SER A 702 5.22 -8.45 10.77
C SER A 702 4.05 -8.19 11.72
N ALA A 703 3.91 -9.03 12.75
CA ALA A 703 2.88 -8.92 13.78
C ALA A 703 3.09 -7.69 14.67
N GLN A 704 4.33 -7.35 15.05
CA GLN A 704 4.64 -6.14 15.81
C GLN A 704 4.27 -4.85 15.05
N LEU A 705 4.38 -4.86 13.72
CA LEU A 705 3.98 -3.73 12.88
C LEU A 705 2.46 -3.59 12.73
N ALA A 706 1.70 -4.62 13.12
CA ALA A 706 0.24 -4.63 13.05
C ALA A 706 -0.36 -4.53 14.46
N ARG A 707 -1.30 -3.60 14.64
CA ARG A 707 -1.90 -3.33 15.96
C ARG A 707 -2.47 -4.57 16.68
N ASN A 708 -3.06 -5.50 15.94
CA ASN A 708 -3.60 -6.75 16.47
C ASN A 708 -2.82 -7.97 15.97
N GLY A 709 -1.55 -7.81 15.57
CA GLY A 709 -0.77 -8.85 14.92
C GLY A 709 -0.65 -10.13 15.76
N ALA A 710 -0.20 -10.00 17.00
CA ALA A 710 -0.05 -11.13 17.93
C ALA A 710 -1.39 -11.85 18.17
N ARG A 711 -2.47 -11.09 18.41
CA ARG A 711 -3.83 -11.64 18.56
C ARG A 711 -4.26 -12.45 17.33
N HIS A 712 -3.95 -11.99 16.13
CA HIS A 712 -4.30 -12.74 14.92
C HIS A 712 -3.44 -13.99 14.74
N ILE A 713 -2.17 -14.00 15.17
CA ILE A 713 -1.35 -15.22 15.18
C ILE A 713 -1.95 -16.24 16.15
N ARG A 714 -2.30 -15.81 17.38
CA ARG A 714 -3.01 -16.67 18.35
C ARG A 714 -4.29 -17.25 17.76
N GLN A 715 -5.06 -16.43 17.04
CA GLN A 715 -6.29 -16.88 16.38
C GLN A 715 -6.07 -17.98 15.31
N VAL A 716 -4.90 -18.04 14.67
CA VAL A 716 -4.54 -19.15 13.77
C VAL A 716 -4.43 -20.45 14.55
N LEU A 717 -3.69 -20.44 15.67
CA LEU A 717 -3.48 -21.61 16.52
C LEU A 717 -4.81 -22.09 17.13
N VAL A 718 -5.65 -21.16 17.59
CA VAL A 718 -6.98 -21.49 18.12
C VAL A 718 -7.84 -22.17 17.05
N ALA A 719 -7.79 -21.69 15.80
CA ALA A 719 -8.49 -22.34 14.71
C ALA A 719 -7.92 -23.75 14.41
N MET A 720 -6.60 -23.92 14.42
CA MET A 720 -5.95 -25.23 14.26
C MET A 720 -6.39 -26.21 15.34
N LYS A 721 -6.43 -25.79 16.61
CA LYS A 721 -6.94 -26.63 17.71
C LYS A 721 -8.37 -27.09 17.48
N VAL A 722 -9.25 -26.17 17.05
CA VAL A 722 -10.66 -26.50 16.77
C VAL A 722 -10.80 -27.54 15.66
N PHE A 723 -9.99 -27.44 14.61
CA PHE A 723 -10.08 -28.32 13.44
C PHE A 723 -9.34 -29.65 13.59
N LEU A 724 -8.20 -29.65 14.30
CA LEU A 724 -7.42 -30.86 14.55
C LEU A 724 -7.88 -31.61 15.80
N GLY A 725 -8.73 -31.01 16.64
CA GLY A 725 -9.22 -31.59 17.87
C GLY A 725 -9.80 -32.99 17.67
N GLY A 726 -9.26 -33.97 18.39
CA GLY A 726 -9.70 -35.38 18.28
C GLY A 726 -9.19 -36.11 17.02
N THR A 727 -8.31 -35.50 16.23
CA THR A 727 -7.59 -36.16 15.13
C THR A 727 -6.21 -36.62 15.59
N GLY A 728 -5.58 -37.54 14.84
CA GLY A 728 -4.21 -37.98 15.10
C GLY A 728 -3.14 -36.89 14.96
N TYR A 729 -3.49 -35.73 14.38
CA TYR A 729 -2.57 -34.62 14.11
C TYR A 729 -2.49 -33.59 15.24
N GLU A 730 -3.38 -33.65 16.24
CA GLU A 730 -3.43 -32.67 17.33
C GLU A 730 -2.13 -32.64 18.16
N CYS A 731 -1.61 -33.81 18.52
CA CYS A 731 -0.36 -33.94 19.26
C CYS A 731 0.83 -33.36 18.50
N ASP A 732 0.86 -33.51 17.18
CA ASP A 732 1.92 -32.97 16.33
C ASP A 732 1.84 -31.44 16.26
N ALA A 733 0.62 -30.90 16.09
CA ALA A 733 0.39 -29.48 16.08
C ALA A 733 0.75 -28.81 17.42
N GLN A 734 0.38 -29.44 18.54
CA GLN A 734 0.75 -28.97 19.88
C GLN A 734 2.27 -28.90 20.03
N ARG A 735 2.99 -29.99 19.71
CA ARG A 735 4.45 -30.03 19.81
C ARG A 735 5.12 -28.94 18.96
N LEU A 736 4.62 -28.70 17.75
CA LEU A 736 5.15 -27.65 16.86
C LEU A 736 4.89 -26.25 17.42
N ALA A 737 3.67 -25.95 17.86
CA ALA A 737 3.32 -24.63 18.38
C ALA A 737 4.11 -24.26 19.65
N GLU A 738 4.38 -25.23 20.52
CA GLU A 738 5.15 -25.03 21.76
C GLU A 738 6.64 -24.75 21.52
N THR A 739 7.17 -24.96 20.30
CA THR A 739 8.56 -24.60 19.98
C THR A 739 8.80 -23.09 19.88
N VAL A 740 7.74 -22.28 19.73
CA VAL A 740 7.84 -20.83 19.57
C VAL A 740 7.30 -20.14 20.82
N GLU A 741 8.20 -19.63 21.67
CA GLU A 741 7.86 -19.01 22.95
C GLU A 741 6.89 -17.82 22.81
N ASN A 742 7.01 -17.03 21.73
CA ASN A 742 6.22 -15.80 21.51
C ASN A 742 4.73 -16.03 21.18
N TRP A 743 4.25 -17.27 21.10
CA TRP A 743 2.87 -17.60 20.70
C TRP A 743 1.95 -18.02 21.86
N ASP A 744 2.44 -17.94 23.10
CA ASP A 744 1.72 -18.30 24.32
C ASP A 744 1.28 -19.78 24.36
N GLY A 745 2.08 -20.68 23.78
CA GLY A 745 1.86 -22.14 23.78
C GLY A 745 0.66 -22.63 22.96
N TRP A 746 0.25 -23.88 23.17
CA TRP A 746 -0.95 -24.44 22.53
C TRP A 746 -2.24 -23.89 23.19
N PRO A 747 -3.30 -23.58 22.41
CA PRO A 747 -4.49 -22.97 22.97
C PRO A 747 -5.27 -23.83 23.98
N GLU A 748 -5.94 -23.16 24.91
CA GLU A 748 -6.82 -23.81 25.88
C GLU A 748 -8.20 -24.14 25.28
N ASP A 749 -8.92 -25.08 25.88
CA ASP A 749 -10.23 -25.51 25.39
C ASP A 749 -11.26 -24.35 25.44
N PHE A 750 -11.16 -23.47 26.43
CA PHE A 750 -12.00 -22.27 26.54
C PHE A 750 -11.82 -21.32 25.33
N GLU A 751 -10.60 -21.16 24.82
CA GLU A 751 -10.35 -20.33 23.64
C GLU A 751 -10.99 -20.94 22.38
N ALA A 752 -10.92 -22.28 22.26
CA ALA A 752 -11.54 -23.03 21.17
C ALA A 752 -13.07 -22.93 21.20
N GLU A 753 -13.69 -23.04 22.37
CA GLU A 753 -15.13 -22.84 22.58
C GLU A 753 -15.57 -21.42 22.20
N GLN A 754 -14.87 -20.39 22.71
CA GLN A 754 -15.16 -19.00 22.37
C GLN A 754 -15.01 -18.73 20.86
N TYR A 755 -14.03 -19.38 20.22
CA TYR A 755 -13.85 -19.29 18.78
C TYR A 755 -15.02 -19.93 18.01
N LEU A 756 -15.46 -21.12 18.41
CA LEU A 756 -16.60 -21.81 17.80
C LEU A 756 -17.90 -21.03 17.98
N GLU A 757 -18.14 -20.45 19.16
CA GLU A 757 -19.27 -19.56 19.38
C GLU A 757 -19.23 -18.35 18.44
N ARG A 758 -18.07 -17.69 18.31
CA ARG A 758 -17.90 -16.58 17.37
C ARG A 758 -18.08 -17.00 15.92
N TRP A 759 -17.65 -18.20 15.55
CA TRP A 759 -17.79 -18.69 14.18
C TRP A 759 -19.24 -19.07 13.86
N ARG A 760 -19.93 -19.75 14.79
CA ARG A 760 -21.37 -20.06 14.70
C ARG A 760 -22.21 -18.80 14.74
N ASN A 761 -21.87 -17.84 15.59
CA ASN A 761 -22.52 -16.54 15.65
C ASN A 761 -22.17 -15.69 14.44
N ALA A 762 -20.98 -15.77 13.84
CA ALA A 762 -20.77 -15.18 12.52
C ALA A 762 -21.74 -15.80 11.47
N GLY A 763 -22.15 -17.06 11.67
CA GLY A 763 -23.26 -17.73 10.97
C GLY A 763 -24.69 -17.30 11.35
N ARG A 764 -24.94 -16.89 12.60
CA ARG A 764 -26.30 -16.58 13.13
C ARG A 764 -26.57 -15.10 13.46
N SER A 765 -25.60 -14.36 13.99
CA SER A 765 -25.71 -12.97 14.45
C SER A 765 -25.71 -11.91 13.34
N ALA A 766 -25.60 -12.32 12.07
CA ALA A 766 -25.90 -11.50 10.89
C ALA A 766 -27.13 -12.02 10.11
N GLN A 767 -27.93 -12.92 10.71
CA GLN A 767 -29.32 -13.17 10.29
C GLN A 767 -30.15 -11.96 10.62
#